data_AF-A0A4R5NR79-F1
#
_entry.id   AF-A0A4R5NR79-F1
#
_cell.length_a   1.000
_cell.length_b   1.000
_cell.length_c   1.000
_cell.angle_alpha   90.00
_cell.angle_beta   90.00
_cell.angle_gamma   90.00
#
_symmetry.space_group_name_H-M   'P 1'
#
loop_
_entity.id
_entity.type
_entity.pdbx_description
1 polymer ?
#
loop_
_entity_poly.entity_id
_entity_poly.type
_entity_poly.pdbx_seq_one_letter_code
_entity_poly.pdbx_strand_id
1 'polypeptide(L)'
;MQIKKLSIIKKYILFFLCLVVMATIFIYIFNINRFSGLTADDFLYHFVYTGEWPAKGGPQVYRNLWDWLVAIYNHMTLWNARLTSTFFTILAMQFPKYIFNVVNTLFFLILGLEMNILATGKRVFRYPLQLLLTYLLMWFFLSGFGSTVLWVSGAANYLWATTVILAFFIPYRFNYHVKKHFTLMAWAIVGLGILAGMSNEVGSATSILVVGFFTYFNRPKGVLNDFWWKIVGVLATIFAFLTMIVLSLGSSESEIYGEKDGLIYHISQILSNTMTNSGILFLVSIVLGSVVLFSQPNFFRSIFSKRDLTEDEGSTLSGIIFFVSALAGVGAMAISPALFPRLWFAVNVLLMISILNFLTSYQMLRKDAFFTYTVLALVTLFLMFLAIPSYHYHLNNLKPFYNVFYTHEKLAKEARKTGKQVVRMPGIQIADDLYNPYMGTPYIMTGNPKKLWSNTWMAAYWGVQEVQLDNNVAIQTSPQQNIRVIDSIQNWYDDKFGKTQLFKKIKLPGITYQPKYVLSVKNDSNKGPAINQKLNNRNLSTKRPWLRNALIRYVDVTTNRVVGTERISSPNFNHYDISHAAISGYQTLANNPKSYYFTDSYNQRITIKVKPPLMRINVYYNLIKHDKKIIKPTRLATVVITARSGQIATLKAPNRYSFTNGKQTMRLKVNDASSEREIQLVKLPLRKRLNAYSEYYWLIGATLLWIVMDLIFSVIQRKWNERKDKEL
;
A
#
# COMPACT_ATOMS: atom_id res chain seq x y z
N MET A 1 -39.74 -36.93 -8.07
CA MET A 1 -39.47 -36.44 -6.68
C MET A 1 -37.98 -36.42 -6.34
N GLN A 2 -37.21 -37.47 -6.63
CA GLN A 2 -35.76 -37.56 -6.35
C GLN A 2 -34.91 -36.47 -7.04
N ILE A 3 -35.18 -36.12 -8.31
CA ILE A 3 -34.45 -35.07 -9.05
C ILE A 3 -34.61 -33.68 -8.40
N LYS A 4 -35.82 -33.32 -7.93
CA LYS A 4 -36.06 -32.07 -7.19
C LYS A 4 -35.31 -32.06 -5.86
N LYS A 5 -35.30 -33.17 -5.12
CA LYS A 5 -34.56 -33.33 -3.85
C LYS A 5 -33.04 -33.19 -4.06
N LEU A 6 -32.49 -33.81 -5.10
CA LEU A 6 -31.07 -33.68 -5.49
C LEU A 6 -30.70 -32.22 -5.84
N SER A 7 -31.59 -31.51 -6.53
CA SER A 7 -31.39 -30.10 -6.91
C SER A 7 -31.35 -29.14 -5.71
N ILE A 8 -32.09 -29.46 -4.64
CA ILE A 8 -32.14 -28.68 -3.40
C ILE A 8 -30.87 -28.91 -2.58
N ILE A 9 -30.45 -30.17 -2.43
CA ILE A 9 -29.20 -30.54 -1.74
C ILE A 9 -27.99 -29.82 -2.39
N LYS A 10 -27.91 -29.83 -3.73
CA LYS A 10 -26.85 -29.12 -4.47
C LYS A 10 -26.80 -27.62 -4.12
N LYS A 11 -27.95 -26.96 -3.98
CA LYS A 11 -27.99 -25.52 -3.61
C LYS A 11 -27.45 -25.27 -2.21
N TYR A 12 -27.81 -26.11 -1.24
CA TYR A 12 -27.30 -26.01 0.12
C TYR A 12 -25.80 -26.27 0.21
N ILE A 13 -25.28 -27.26 -0.54
CA ILE A 13 -23.84 -27.52 -0.63
C ILE A 13 -23.11 -26.30 -1.20
N LEU A 14 -23.58 -25.73 -2.31
CA LEU A 14 -22.94 -24.56 -2.93
C LEU A 14 -22.97 -23.34 -2.00
N PHE A 15 -24.09 -23.13 -1.30
CA PHE A 15 -24.22 -22.08 -0.29
C PHE A 15 -23.22 -22.28 0.85
N PHE A 16 -23.13 -23.49 1.40
CA PHE A 16 -22.18 -23.85 2.44
C PHE A 16 -20.73 -23.62 1.98
N LEU A 17 -20.38 -24.01 0.74
CA LEU A 17 -19.06 -23.75 0.18
C LEU A 17 -18.75 -22.25 0.06
N CYS A 18 -19.73 -21.42 -0.28
CA CYS A 18 -19.55 -19.96 -0.25
C CYS A 18 -19.26 -19.45 1.16
N LEU A 19 -19.95 -19.99 2.19
CA LEU A 19 -19.66 -19.65 3.59
C LEU A 19 -18.24 -20.09 4.00
N VAL A 20 -17.81 -21.28 3.59
CA VAL A 20 -16.44 -21.76 3.85
C VAL A 20 -15.40 -20.85 3.20
N VAL A 21 -15.63 -20.40 1.96
CA VAL A 21 -14.76 -19.42 1.30
C VAL A 21 -14.69 -18.14 2.12
N MET A 22 -15.83 -17.54 2.49
CA MET A 22 -15.84 -16.30 3.25
C MET A 22 -15.21 -16.44 4.63
N ALA A 23 -15.44 -17.55 5.34
CA ALA A 23 -14.82 -17.84 6.64
C ALA A 23 -13.30 -17.99 6.51
N THR A 24 -12.82 -18.64 5.45
CA THR A 24 -11.38 -18.76 5.16
C THR A 24 -10.78 -17.38 4.91
N ILE A 25 -11.39 -16.57 4.04
CA ILE A 25 -10.91 -15.20 3.76
C ILE A 25 -10.95 -14.33 5.01
N PHE A 26 -12.00 -14.45 5.85
CA PHE A 26 -12.08 -13.77 7.14
C PHE A 26 -10.85 -14.06 7.99
N ILE A 27 -10.48 -15.33 8.17
CA ILE A 27 -9.33 -15.74 8.99
C ILE A 27 -8.04 -15.08 8.52
N TYR A 28 -7.78 -15.10 7.20
CA TYR A 28 -6.55 -14.53 6.63
C TYR A 28 -6.51 -13.00 6.74
N ILE A 29 -7.60 -12.31 6.38
CA ILE A 29 -7.67 -10.84 6.41
C ILE A 29 -7.69 -10.31 7.85
N PHE A 30 -8.42 -10.98 8.75
CA PHE A 30 -8.40 -10.65 10.16
C PHE A 30 -7.00 -10.83 10.75
N ASN A 31 -6.31 -11.93 10.42
CA ASN A 31 -4.96 -12.17 10.92
C ASN A 31 -3.99 -11.05 10.53
N ILE A 32 -3.96 -10.63 9.27
CA ILE A 32 -3.03 -9.58 8.80
C ILE A 32 -3.41 -8.19 9.36
N ASN A 33 -4.71 -7.88 9.52
CA ASN A 33 -5.18 -6.66 10.18
C ASN A 33 -4.66 -6.51 11.62
N ARG A 34 -4.54 -7.63 12.36
CA ARG A 34 -3.96 -7.58 13.72
C ARG A 34 -2.51 -7.13 13.73
N PHE A 35 -1.76 -7.34 12.65
CA PHE A 35 -0.37 -6.91 12.52
C PHE A 35 -0.24 -5.51 11.90
N SER A 36 -1.33 -4.78 11.62
CA SER A 36 -1.27 -3.35 11.30
C SER A 36 -1.47 -2.50 12.57
N GLY A 37 -0.53 -1.61 12.85
CA GLY A 37 -0.66 -0.58 13.88
C GLY A 37 -1.33 0.67 13.34
N LEU A 38 -1.27 1.76 14.11
CA LEU A 38 -1.72 3.09 13.67
C LEU A 38 -0.59 3.84 12.98
N THR A 39 -0.91 4.71 12.02
CA THR A 39 0.06 5.56 11.33
C THR A 39 -0.55 6.89 10.88
N ALA A 40 0.29 7.90 10.64
CA ALA A 40 -0.12 9.22 10.15
C ALA A 40 -1.34 9.80 10.88
N ASP A 41 -2.37 10.16 10.13
CA ASP A 41 -3.56 10.87 10.59
C ASP A 41 -4.39 10.03 11.58
N ASP A 42 -4.10 8.73 11.70
CA ASP A 42 -4.75 7.87 12.67
C ASP A 42 -4.63 8.45 14.07
N PHE A 43 -3.48 9.01 14.45
CA PHE A 43 -3.28 9.60 15.79
C PHE A 43 -4.10 10.89 15.98
N LEU A 44 -4.25 11.69 14.92
CA LEU A 44 -5.00 12.95 14.92
C LEU A 44 -6.51 12.69 15.08
N TYR A 45 -7.08 11.77 14.30
CA TYR A 45 -8.53 11.58 14.23
C TYR A 45 -9.15 10.89 15.47
N HIS A 46 -8.34 10.51 16.47
CA HIS A 46 -8.84 10.16 17.81
C HIS A 46 -9.32 11.40 18.61
N PHE A 47 -8.99 12.60 18.15
CA PHE A 47 -9.37 13.87 18.75
C PHE A 47 -10.32 14.65 17.83
N VAL A 48 -11.08 15.58 18.40
CA VAL A 48 -11.99 16.48 17.67
C VAL A 48 -11.17 17.30 16.68
N TYR A 49 -11.45 17.14 15.39
CA TYR A 49 -10.68 17.79 14.34
C TYR A 49 -10.98 19.29 14.29
N THR A 50 -9.96 20.11 14.52
CA THR A 50 -10.00 21.58 14.44
C THR A 50 -8.98 22.16 13.45
N GLY A 51 -8.36 21.31 12.63
CA GLY A 51 -7.26 21.64 11.74
C GLY A 51 -6.06 20.72 11.90
N GLU A 52 -4.98 21.01 11.17
CA GLU A 52 -3.76 20.18 11.17
C GLU A 52 -3.07 20.11 12.54
N TRP A 53 -3.09 21.19 13.31
CA TRP A 53 -2.46 21.29 14.62
C TRP A 53 -3.49 21.28 15.74
N PRO A 54 -3.13 20.82 16.96
CA PRO A 54 -4.02 20.92 18.10
C PRO A 54 -4.47 22.37 18.33
N ALA A 55 -5.72 22.56 18.78
CA ALA A 55 -6.23 23.87 19.14
C ALA A 55 -5.36 24.53 20.25
N LYS A 56 -5.49 25.85 20.44
CA LYS A 56 -4.73 26.60 21.46
C LYS A 56 -4.84 26.00 22.89
N GLY A 57 -5.96 25.35 23.21
CA GLY A 57 -6.19 24.65 24.47
C GLY A 57 -5.72 23.19 24.51
N GLY A 58 -5.03 22.72 23.46
CA GLY A 58 -4.61 21.33 23.27
C GLY A 58 -5.66 20.45 22.59
N PRO A 59 -5.33 19.15 22.39
CA PRO A 59 -6.22 18.16 21.79
C PRO A 59 -7.51 17.99 22.59
N GLN A 60 -8.66 17.98 21.91
CA GLN A 60 -9.97 17.77 22.53
C GLN A 60 -10.47 16.35 22.24
N VAL A 61 -11.05 15.69 23.24
CA VAL A 61 -11.61 14.34 23.11
C VAL A 61 -13.10 14.43 22.78
N TYR A 62 -13.62 13.51 21.96
CA TYR A 62 -15.05 13.43 21.66
C TYR A 62 -15.86 13.11 22.93
N ARG A 63 -16.86 13.94 23.26
CA ARG A 63 -17.76 13.75 24.40
C ARG A 63 -19.18 13.40 23.99
N ASN A 64 -19.58 13.80 22.78
CA ASN A 64 -20.93 13.60 22.26
C ASN A 64 -20.93 13.58 20.72
N LEU A 65 -22.12 13.36 20.14
CA LEU A 65 -22.31 13.35 18.69
C LEU A 65 -22.07 14.72 18.04
N TRP A 66 -22.28 15.81 18.78
CA TRP A 66 -22.06 17.16 18.25
C TRP A 66 -20.58 17.42 17.96
N ASP A 67 -19.68 17.01 18.86
CA ASP A 67 -18.22 17.08 18.63
C ASP A 67 -17.82 16.34 17.36
N TRP A 68 -18.47 15.22 17.07
CA TRP A 68 -18.24 14.43 15.88
C TRP A 68 -18.75 15.11 14.60
N LEU A 69 -19.94 15.70 14.63
CA LEU A 69 -20.45 16.50 13.51
C LEU A 69 -19.58 17.74 13.25
N VAL A 70 -19.12 18.42 14.30
CA VAL A 70 -18.19 19.55 14.20
C VAL A 70 -16.87 19.12 13.59
N ALA A 71 -16.32 17.96 13.98
CA ALA A 71 -15.09 17.44 13.40
C ALA A 71 -15.23 17.15 11.90
N ILE A 72 -16.34 16.54 11.47
CA ILE A 72 -16.63 16.31 10.05
C ILE A 72 -16.76 17.64 9.30
N TYR A 73 -17.54 18.58 9.83
CA TYR A 73 -17.72 19.90 9.23
C TYR A 73 -16.38 20.64 9.06
N ASN A 74 -15.59 20.74 10.13
CA ASN A 74 -14.28 21.39 10.11
C ASN A 74 -13.36 20.73 9.09
N HIS A 75 -13.32 19.39 9.08
CA HIS A 75 -12.49 18.65 8.13
C HIS A 75 -12.90 18.92 6.68
N MET A 76 -14.20 18.91 6.40
CA MET A 76 -14.73 19.21 5.06
C MET A 76 -14.42 20.63 4.59
N THR A 77 -14.39 21.60 5.51
CA THR A 77 -14.12 23.01 5.18
C THR A 77 -12.63 23.36 5.12
N LEU A 78 -11.77 22.63 5.82
CA LEU A 78 -10.34 22.95 5.93
C LEU A 78 -9.47 22.05 5.04
N TRP A 79 -9.73 20.74 5.02
CA TRP A 79 -8.81 19.76 4.43
C TRP A 79 -9.24 19.31 3.04
N ASN A 80 -10.37 18.61 2.93
CA ASN A 80 -11.04 18.24 1.68
C ASN A 80 -12.50 17.89 1.94
N ALA A 81 -13.38 18.13 0.98
CA ALA A 81 -14.82 17.96 1.16
C ALA A 81 -15.31 16.52 0.94
N ARG A 82 -14.46 15.52 1.23
CA ARG A 82 -14.74 14.09 1.03
C ARG A 82 -15.62 13.51 2.15
N LEU A 83 -16.89 13.94 2.21
CA LEU A 83 -17.85 13.61 3.29
C LEU A 83 -17.82 12.13 3.73
N THR A 84 -17.98 11.20 2.79
CA THR A 84 -18.11 9.76 3.12
C THR A 84 -16.83 9.21 3.72
N SER A 85 -15.69 9.62 3.17
CA SER A 85 -14.38 9.21 3.68
C SER A 85 -14.13 9.81 5.05
N THR A 86 -14.39 11.11 5.24
CA THR A 86 -14.24 11.81 6.53
C THR A 86 -15.13 11.20 7.60
N PHE A 87 -16.39 10.92 7.28
CA PHE A 87 -17.34 10.25 8.16
C PHE A 87 -16.77 8.92 8.66
N PHE A 88 -16.33 8.04 7.75
CA PHE A 88 -15.82 6.73 8.13
C PHE A 88 -14.47 6.80 8.83
N THR A 89 -13.58 7.72 8.43
CA THR A 89 -12.26 7.85 9.03
C THR A 89 -12.38 8.27 10.49
N ILE A 90 -13.18 9.29 10.78
CA ILE A 90 -13.39 9.74 12.16
C ILE A 90 -14.11 8.65 12.95
N LEU A 91 -15.15 8.02 12.38
CA LEU A 91 -15.86 6.92 13.03
C LEU A 91 -14.93 5.75 13.39
N ALA A 92 -14.03 5.35 12.48
CA ALA A 92 -13.11 4.23 12.68
C ALA A 92 -12.15 4.45 13.87
N MET A 93 -11.76 5.71 14.15
CA MET A 93 -10.88 6.05 15.28
C MET A 93 -11.58 6.06 16.63
N GLN A 94 -12.91 6.03 16.67
CA GLN A 94 -13.63 6.00 17.95
C GLN A 94 -13.67 4.58 18.55
N PHE A 95 -13.23 3.57 17.79
CA PHE A 95 -13.17 2.20 18.24
C PHE A 95 -11.73 1.79 18.59
N PRO A 96 -11.54 0.96 19.64
CA PRO A 96 -10.27 0.28 19.87
C PRO A 96 -9.83 -0.51 18.63
N LYS A 97 -8.52 -0.56 18.38
CA LYS A 97 -7.94 -1.22 17.18
C LYS A 97 -8.42 -2.66 16.96
N TYR A 98 -8.69 -3.43 18.02
CA TYR A 98 -9.19 -4.79 17.88
C TYR A 98 -10.61 -4.87 17.30
N ILE A 99 -11.50 -3.92 17.64
CA ILE A 99 -12.84 -3.81 17.05
C ILE A 99 -12.71 -3.41 15.59
N PHE A 100 -11.87 -2.41 15.30
CA PHE A 100 -11.57 -2.00 13.92
C PHE A 100 -11.11 -3.20 13.09
N ASN A 101 -10.22 -4.05 13.59
CA ASN A 101 -9.73 -5.23 12.85
C ASN A 101 -10.88 -6.16 12.42
N VAL A 102 -11.89 -6.36 13.26
CA VAL A 102 -13.06 -7.19 12.93
C VAL A 102 -13.94 -6.48 11.90
N VAL A 103 -14.33 -5.23 12.18
CA VAL A 103 -15.21 -4.44 11.29
C VAL A 103 -14.58 -4.27 9.91
N ASN A 104 -13.30 -3.93 9.85
CA ASN A 104 -12.56 -3.77 8.61
C ASN A 104 -12.49 -5.07 7.79
N THR A 105 -12.33 -6.21 8.46
CA THR A 105 -12.39 -7.52 7.80
C THR A 105 -13.78 -7.80 7.23
N LEU A 106 -14.85 -7.41 7.93
CA LEU A 106 -16.22 -7.52 7.41
C LEU A 106 -16.44 -6.64 6.18
N PHE A 107 -15.97 -5.39 6.18
CA PHE A 107 -16.03 -4.53 4.99
C PHE A 107 -15.29 -5.15 3.78
N PHE A 108 -14.13 -5.78 4.01
CA PHE A 108 -13.42 -6.52 2.95
C PHE A 108 -14.26 -7.66 2.38
N LEU A 109 -14.95 -8.43 3.23
CA LEU A 109 -15.86 -9.50 2.78
C LEU A 109 -17.08 -8.94 2.05
N ILE A 110 -17.71 -7.89 2.58
CA ILE A 110 -18.88 -7.28 1.96
C ILE A 110 -18.53 -6.76 0.58
N LEU A 111 -17.39 -6.06 0.43
CA LEU A 111 -16.94 -5.57 -0.87
C LEU A 111 -16.80 -6.72 -1.89
N GLY A 112 -16.13 -7.81 -1.52
CA GLY A 112 -15.97 -8.97 -2.42
C GLY A 112 -17.30 -9.67 -2.73
N LEU A 113 -18.21 -9.74 -1.77
CA LEU A 113 -19.56 -10.25 -1.98
C LEU A 113 -20.36 -9.37 -2.93
N GLU A 114 -20.33 -8.05 -2.77
CA GLU A 114 -20.98 -7.07 -3.64
C GLU A 114 -20.43 -7.12 -5.07
N MET A 115 -19.11 -7.23 -5.24
CA MET A 115 -18.50 -7.45 -6.56
C MET A 115 -19.04 -8.73 -7.21
N ASN A 116 -19.21 -9.81 -6.44
CA ASN A 116 -19.76 -11.05 -6.95
C ASN A 116 -21.27 -10.97 -7.24
N ILE A 117 -22.03 -10.24 -6.41
CA ILE A 117 -23.44 -9.90 -6.68
C ILE A 117 -23.52 -9.11 -7.98
N LEU A 118 -22.67 -8.10 -8.17
CA LEU A 118 -22.55 -7.30 -9.40
C LEU A 118 -22.01 -8.09 -10.60
N ALA A 119 -21.72 -9.38 -10.48
CA ALA A 119 -21.49 -10.28 -11.62
C ALA A 119 -22.63 -11.31 -11.79
N THR A 120 -23.08 -11.95 -10.70
CA THR A 120 -23.94 -13.15 -10.76
C THR A 120 -25.39 -12.94 -10.30
N GLY A 121 -25.67 -11.80 -9.66
CA GLY A 121 -26.97 -11.42 -9.12
C GLY A 121 -27.49 -12.34 -8.04
N LYS A 122 -28.79 -12.67 -8.08
CA LYS A 122 -29.45 -13.51 -7.07
C LYS A 122 -28.85 -14.92 -6.94
N ARG A 123 -27.93 -15.30 -7.85
CA ARG A 123 -27.23 -16.58 -7.86
C ARG A 123 -25.86 -16.53 -7.16
N VAL A 124 -25.49 -15.43 -6.48
CA VAL A 124 -24.19 -15.27 -5.81
C VAL A 124 -23.75 -16.49 -5.00
N PHE A 125 -24.65 -17.06 -4.19
CA PHE A 125 -24.34 -18.23 -3.37
C PHE A 125 -24.39 -19.58 -4.11
N ARG A 126 -24.40 -19.56 -5.45
CA ARG A 126 -24.32 -20.76 -6.30
C ARG A 126 -22.94 -20.90 -6.97
N TYR A 127 -22.05 -19.92 -6.82
CA TYR A 127 -20.76 -19.87 -7.51
C TYR A 127 -19.59 -19.68 -6.54
N PRO A 128 -19.31 -20.65 -5.64
CA PRO A 128 -18.23 -20.54 -4.65
C PRO A 128 -16.85 -20.34 -5.29
N LEU A 129 -16.60 -20.96 -6.44
CA LEU A 129 -15.35 -20.82 -7.18
C LEU A 129 -15.14 -19.39 -7.72
N GLN A 130 -16.20 -18.75 -8.24
CA GLN A 130 -16.15 -17.37 -8.69
C GLN A 130 -16.01 -16.40 -7.50
N LEU A 131 -16.64 -16.72 -6.36
CA LEU A 131 -16.47 -15.95 -5.12
C LEU A 131 -15.04 -16.01 -4.60
N LEU A 132 -14.44 -17.20 -4.60
CA LEU A 132 -13.03 -17.38 -4.28
C LEU A 132 -12.12 -16.63 -5.26
N LEU A 133 -12.38 -16.71 -6.57
CA LEU A 133 -11.66 -15.92 -7.56
C LEU A 133 -11.78 -14.41 -7.27
N THR A 134 -12.96 -13.94 -6.87
CA THR A 134 -13.18 -12.52 -6.54
C THR A 134 -12.24 -12.07 -5.42
N TYR A 135 -12.15 -12.82 -4.32
CA TYR A 135 -11.24 -12.48 -3.22
C TYR A 135 -9.75 -12.63 -3.58
N LEU A 136 -9.40 -13.60 -4.44
CA LEU A 136 -8.04 -13.73 -4.94
C LEU A 136 -7.65 -12.54 -5.84
N LEU A 137 -8.56 -12.09 -6.70
CA LEU A 137 -8.35 -10.88 -7.49
C LEU A 137 -8.17 -9.66 -6.57
N MET A 138 -8.99 -9.54 -5.53
CA MET A 138 -8.85 -8.46 -4.55
C MET A 138 -7.49 -8.50 -3.84
N TRP A 139 -7.03 -9.67 -3.42
CA TRP A 139 -5.72 -9.84 -2.79
C TRP A 139 -4.61 -9.30 -3.70
N PHE A 140 -4.53 -9.76 -4.95
CA PHE A 140 -3.42 -9.40 -5.84
C PHE A 140 -3.53 -8.03 -6.51
N PHE A 141 -4.75 -7.53 -6.73
CA PHE A 141 -4.97 -6.40 -7.62
C PHE A 141 -5.69 -5.22 -6.97
N LEU A 142 -6.01 -5.23 -5.67
CA LEU A 142 -6.34 -3.96 -5.00
C LEU A 142 -5.09 -3.09 -4.91
N SER A 143 -5.15 -1.90 -5.53
CA SER A 143 -3.99 -1.01 -5.54
C SER A 143 -3.71 -0.44 -4.15
N GLY A 144 -2.44 -0.47 -3.76
CA GLY A 144 -1.97 0.01 -2.46
C GLY A 144 -2.62 -0.71 -1.28
N PHE A 145 -2.75 -2.04 -1.33
CA PHE A 145 -3.45 -2.86 -0.33
C PHE A 145 -3.18 -2.44 1.13
N GLY A 146 -1.93 -2.19 1.51
CA GLY A 146 -1.57 -1.71 2.85
C GLY A 146 -2.24 -0.38 3.18
N SER A 147 -2.17 0.58 2.26
CA SER A 147 -2.75 1.92 2.40
C SER A 147 -4.28 1.99 2.18
N THR A 148 -4.90 0.99 1.55
CA THR A 148 -6.34 1.00 1.20
C THR A 148 -7.16 -0.04 1.96
N VAL A 149 -6.52 -1.03 2.57
CA VAL A 149 -7.16 -2.12 3.32
C VAL A 149 -6.66 -2.19 4.76
N LEU A 150 -5.38 -1.94 5.06
CA LEU A 150 -4.84 -2.17 6.41
C LEU A 150 -4.64 -0.91 7.26
N TRP A 151 -4.29 0.23 6.63
CA TRP A 151 -4.21 1.54 7.26
C TRP A 151 -5.62 1.97 7.66
N VAL A 152 -5.83 2.40 8.91
CA VAL A 152 -7.17 2.67 9.45
C VAL A 152 -7.87 3.80 8.67
N SER A 153 -7.23 4.97 8.58
CA SER A 153 -7.80 6.11 7.81
C SER A 153 -7.94 5.77 6.32
N GLY A 154 -6.97 5.03 5.77
CA GLY A 154 -6.99 4.60 4.38
C GLY A 154 -8.12 3.63 4.05
N ALA A 155 -8.36 2.63 4.89
CA ALA A 155 -9.43 1.66 4.72
C ALA A 155 -10.81 2.32 4.78
N ALA A 156 -11.00 3.26 5.70
CA ALA A 156 -12.22 4.06 5.77
C ALA A 156 -12.44 4.91 4.49
N ASN A 157 -11.39 5.52 3.96
CA ASN A 157 -11.45 6.36 2.76
C ASN A 157 -11.64 5.58 1.44
N TYR A 158 -11.12 4.35 1.36
CA TYR A 158 -11.18 3.55 0.12
C TYR A 158 -12.09 2.33 0.26
N LEU A 159 -11.73 1.37 1.10
CA LEU A 159 -12.47 0.11 1.25
C LEU A 159 -13.93 0.36 1.70
N TRP A 160 -14.15 1.08 2.80
CA TRP A 160 -15.49 1.25 3.37
C TRP A 160 -16.36 2.16 2.49
N ALA A 161 -15.78 3.25 1.98
CA ALA A 161 -16.46 4.13 1.03
C ALA A 161 -16.86 3.39 -0.25
N THR A 162 -16.01 2.51 -0.77
CA THR A 162 -16.31 1.76 -2.00
C THR A 162 -17.38 0.67 -1.77
N THR A 163 -17.48 0.10 -0.58
CA THR A 163 -18.62 -0.75 -0.21
C THR A 163 -19.95 -0.01 -0.36
N VAL A 164 -20.03 1.24 0.14
CA VAL A 164 -21.24 2.08 -0.04
C VAL A 164 -21.51 2.37 -1.52
N ILE A 165 -20.45 2.63 -2.30
CA ILE A 165 -20.56 2.86 -3.75
C ILE A 165 -21.08 1.62 -4.49
N LEU A 166 -20.59 0.42 -4.17
CA LEU A 166 -21.08 -0.79 -4.83
C LEU A 166 -22.52 -1.12 -4.44
N ALA A 167 -22.90 -0.90 -3.17
CA ALA A 167 -24.29 -1.00 -2.73
C ALA A 167 -25.21 -0.08 -3.55
N PHE A 168 -24.75 1.14 -3.85
CA PHE A 168 -25.46 2.08 -4.72
C PHE A 168 -25.63 1.56 -6.16
N PHE A 169 -24.67 0.82 -6.71
CA PHE A 169 -24.74 0.29 -8.08
C PHE A 169 -25.74 -0.87 -8.25
N ILE A 170 -25.92 -1.70 -7.22
CA ILE A 170 -26.72 -2.93 -7.28
C ILE A 170 -28.15 -2.69 -7.83
N PRO A 171 -28.97 -1.76 -7.29
CA PRO A 171 -30.34 -1.56 -7.78
C PRO A 171 -30.38 -1.07 -9.24
N TYR A 172 -29.38 -0.29 -9.69
CA TYR A 172 -29.28 0.19 -11.07
C TYR A 172 -28.95 -0.94 -12.05
N ARG A 173 -27.95 -1.76 -11.72
CA ARG A 173 -27.53 -2.90 -12.54
C ARG A 173 -28.68 -3.86 -12.81
N PHE A 174 -29.46 -4.18 -11.78
CA PHE A 174 -30.53 -5.18 -11.88
C PHE A 174 -31.89 -4.62 -12.24
N ASN A 175 -31.97 -3.33 -12.62
CA ASN A 175 -33.23 -2.69 -12.97
C ASN A 175 -34.31 -2.92 -11.90
N TYR A 176 -34.01 -2.58 -10.64
CA TYR A 176 -34.93 -2.90 -9.55
C TYR A 176 -36.30 -2.24 -9.74
N HIS A 177 -37.35 -3.05 -9.75
CA HIS A 177 -38.74 -2.62 -9.85
C HIS A 177 -39.33 -2.43 -8.46
N VAL A 178 -39.71 -1.19 -8.14
CA VAL A 178 -40.26 -0.85 -6.83
C VAL A 178 -41.75 -1.20 -6.83
N LYS A 179 -42.17 -2.13 -5.97
CA LYS A 179 -43.58 -2.54 -5.87
C LYS A 179 -44.40 -1.65 -4.93
N LYS A 180 -43.78 -1.20 -3.84
CA LYS A 180 -44.36 -0.36 -2.78
C LYS A 180 -43.27 0.58 -2.24
N HIS A 181 -43.66 1.72 -1.65
CA HIS A 181 -42.76 2.70 -1.02
C HIS A 181 -41.74 3.38 -1.96
N PHE A 182 -42.19 3.87 -3.11
CA PHE A 182 -41.38 4.61 -4.09
C PHE A 182 -40.61 5.79 -3.48
N THR A 183 -41.25 6.55 -2.59
CA THR A 183 -40.63 7.69 -1.90
C THR A 183 -39.46 7.27 -1.02
N LEU A 184 -39.59 6.14 -0.30
CA LEU A 184 -38.51 5.61 0.53
C LEU A 184 -37.32 5.16 -0.32
N MET A 185 -37.59 4.49 -1.45
CA MET A 185 -36.53 4.14 -2.42
C MET A 185 -35.83 5.39 -2.94
N ALA A 186 -36.58 6.43 -3.34
CA ALA A 186 -36.00 7.67 -3.83
C ALA A 186 -35.08 8.32 -2.77
N TRP A 187 -35.52 8.44 -1.52
CA TRP A 187 -34.69 9.00 -0.44
C TRP A 187 -33.46 8.14 -0.12
N ALA A 188 -33.60 6.81 -0.10
CA ALA A 188 -32.47 5.92 0.10
C ALA A 188 -31.42 6.07 -1.02
N ILE A 189 -31.87 6.18 -2.26
CA ILE A 189 -31.02 6.37 -3.44
C ILE A 189 -30.40 7.77 -3.48
N VAL A 190 -31.10 8.82 -3.01
CA VAL A 190 -30.52 10.15 -2.81
C VAL A 190 -29.39 10.08 -1.78
N GLY A 191 -29.63 9.46 -0.63
CA GLY A 191 -28.61 9.30 0.42
C GLY A 191 -27.38 8.55 -0.07
N LEU A 192 -27.57 7.40 -0.72
CA LEU A 192 -26.47 6.65 -1.34
C LEU A 192 -25.79 7.44 -2.46
N GLY A 193 -26.55 8.22 -3.24
CA GLY A 193 -26.03 9.06 -4.30
C GLY A 193 -25.13 10.18 -3.77
N ILE A 194 -25.51 10.82 -2.65
CA ILE A 194 -24.69 11.81 -1.96
C ILE A 194 -23.42 11.18 -1.39
N LEU A 195 -23.55 10.03 -0.72
CA LEU A 195 -22.39 9.33 -0.16
C LEU A 195 -21.41 8.86 -1.25
N ALA A 196 -21.91 8.37 -2.39
CA ALA A 196 -21.07 7.99 -3.52
C ALA A 196 -20.41 9.22 -4.18
N GLY A 197 -21.16 10.31 -4.35
CA GLY A 197 -20.70 11.53 -5.00
C GLY A 197 -19.74 12.39 -4.15
N MET A 198 -19.77 12.27 -2.82
CA MET A 198 -18.83 12.92 -1.90
C MET A 198 -17.87 11.90 -1.26
N SER A 199 -17.49 10.86 -1.99
CA SER A 199 -16.50 9.87 -1.53
C SER A 199 -15.07 10.39 -1.76
N ASN A 200 -14.50 10.11 -2.91
CA ASN A 200 -13.28 10.76 -3.42
C ASN A 200 -13.46 11.00 -4.94
N GLU A 201 -12.54 11.71 -5.56
CA GLU A 201 -12.67 12.19 -6.94
C GLU A 201 -12.89 11.04 -7.93
N VAL A 202 -12.15 9.94 -7.76
CA VAL A 202 -12.23 8.76 -8.63
C VAL A 202 -13.50 7.96 -8.36
N GLY A 203 -13.81 7.66 -7.10
CA GLY A 203 -15.02 6.93 -6.71
C GLY A 203 -16.30 7.66 -7.13
N SER A 204 -16.32 8.98 -6.98
CA SER A 204 -17.47 9.82 -7.33
C SER A 204 -17.67 9.90 -8.84
N ALA A 205 -16.61 10.19 -9.61
CA ALA A 205 -16.69 10.28 -11.08
C ALA A 205 -17.11 8.95 -11.72
N THR A 206 -16.56 7.84 -11.22
CA THR A 206 -16.96 6.51 -11.70
C THR A 206 -18.38 6.14 -11.32
N SER A 207 -18.84 6.56 -10.14
CA SER A 207 -20.22 6.32 -9.70
C SER A 207 -21.24 6.95 -10.63
N ILE A 208 -21.02 8.22 -11.02
CA ILE A 208 -21.87 8.95 -11.96
C ILE A 208 -22.03 8.17 -13.27
N LEU A 209 -20.93 7.66 -13.82
CA LEU A 209 -20.94 6.94 -15.09
C LEU A 209 -21.63 5.59 -14.98
N VAL A 210 -21.34 4.81 -13.93
CA VAL A 210 -21.95 3.48 -13.74
C VAL A 210 -23.47 3.61 -13.63
N VAL A 211 -23.96 4.48 -12.74
CA VAL A 211 -25.41 4.62 -12.55
C VAL A 211 -26.08 5.33 -13.72
N GLY A 212 -25.39 6.26 -14.38
CA GLY A 212 -25.85 6.91 -15.60
C GLY A 212 -26.04 5.92 -16.76
N PHE A 213 -25.03 5.08 -17.04
CA PHE A 213 -25.13 4.07 -18.09
C PHE A 213 -26.18 3.01 -17.78
N PHE A 214 -26.25 2.50 -16.54
CA PHE A 214 -27.32 1.56 -16.18
C PHE A 214 -28.70 2.21 -16.23
N THR A 215 -28.84 3.49 -15.90
CA THR A 215 -30.10 4.22 -16.07
C THR A 215 -30.50 4.32 -17.54
N TYR A 216 -29.55 4.61 -18.42
CA TYR A 216 -29.78 4.71 -19.86
C TYR A 216 -30.18 3.37 -20.48
N PHE A 217 -29.38 2.32 -20.26
CA PHE A 217 -29.60 1.01 -20.89
C PHE A 217 -30.73 0.21 -20.24
N ASN A 218 -30.93 0.32 -18.92
CA ASN A 218 -32.03 -0.34 -18.20
C ASN A 218 -33.24 0.58 -18.01
N ARG A 219 -33.53 1.47 -18.95
CA ARG A 219 -34.68 2.39 -18.85
C ARG A 219 -36.02 1.61 -18.84
N PRO A 220 -36.96 1.92 -17.93
CA PRO A 220 -38.25 1.22 -17.87
C PRO A 220 -39.10 1.50 -19.11
N LYS A 221 -39.78 0.47 -19.62
CA LYS A 221 -40.78 0.59 -20.69
C LYS A 221 -42.14 0.97 -20.08
N GLY A 222 -42.33 2.23 -19.69
CA GLY A 222 -43.64 2.79 -19.34
C GLY A 222 -43.95 2.98 -17.84
N VAL A 223 -43.07 2.59 -16.92
CA VAL A 223 -43.26 2.83 -15.47
C VAL A 223 -42.45 4.06 -15.05
N LEU A 224 -43.10 5.24 -15.00
CA LEU A 224 -42.45 6.51 -14.66
C LEU A 224 -41.75 6.46 -13.29
N ASN A 225 -42.39 5.82 -12.30
CA ASN A 225 -41.84 5.73 -10.93
C ASN A 225 -40.53 4.94 -10.86
N ASP A 226 -40.38 3.87 -11.64
CA ASP A 226 -39.14 3.07 -11.70
C ASP A 226 -38.03 3.81 -12.45
N PHE A 227 -38.38 4.80 -13.27
CA PHE A 227 -37.41 5.65 -13.94
C PHE A 227 -36.99 6.80 -13.03
N TRP A 228 -37.94 7.34 -12.26
CA TRP A 228 -37.74 8.51 -11.41
C TRP A 228 -36.66 8.32 -10.35
N TRP A 229 -36.70 7.23 -9.58
CA TRP A 229 -35.69 7.00 -8.53
C TRP A 229 -34.28 6.91 -9.12
N LYS A 230 -34.13 6.36 -10.34
CA LYS A 230 -32.84 6.26 -11.02
C LYS A 230 -32.28 7.64 -11.35
N ILE A 231 -33.12 8.47 -11.97
CA ILE A 231 -32.77 9.84 -12.36
C ILE A 231 -32.40 10.68 -11.14
N VAL A 232 -33.22 10.64 -10.10
CA VAL A 232 -32.96 11.40 -8.87
C VAL A 232 -31.62 10.97 -8.23
N GLY A 233 -31.29 9.68 -8.22
CA GLY A 233 -29.98 9.25 -7.72
C GLY A 233 -28.80 9.67 -8.60
N VAL A 234 -28.94 9.64 -9.93
CA VAL A 234 -27.92 10.18 -10.86
C VAL A 234 -27.68 11.66 -10.57
N LEU A 235 -28.76 12.45 -10.46
CA LEU A 235 -28.68 13.88 -10.17
C LEU A 235 -28.09 14.15 -8.79
N ALA A 236 -28.47 13.37 -7.78
CA ALA A 236 -27.92 13.47 -6.42
C ALA A 236 -26.40 13.24 -6.42
N THR A 237 -25.92 12.19 -7.11
CA THR A 237 -24.47 11.92 -7.22
C THR A 237 -23.73 13.01 -7.98
N ILE A 238 -24.30 13.54 -9.07
CA ILE A 238 -23.69 14.66 -9.82
C ILE A 238 -23.60 15.90 -8.92
N PHE A 239 -24.71 16.29 -8.28
CA PHE A 239 -24.75 17.46 -7.41
C PHE A 239 -23.77 17.34 -6.23
N ALA A 240 -23.74 16.17 -5.60
CA ALA A 240 -22.81 15.83 -4.53
C ALA A 240 -21.34 15.93 -4.98
N PHE A 241 -21.01 15.38 -6.14
CA PHE A 241 -19.65 15.44 -6.70
C PHE A 241 -19.23 16.88 -7.02
N LEU A 242 -20.09 17.66 -7.68
CA LEU A 242 -19.82 19.06 -7.96
C LEU A 242 -19.63 19.88 -6.68
N THR A 243 -20.47 19.62 -5.66
CA THR A 243 -20.34 20.26 -4.35
C THR A 243 -19.00 19.92 -3.70
N MET A 244 -18.60 18.65 -3.70
CA MET A 244 -17.30 18.22 -3.18
C MET A 244 -16.14 18.92 -3.91
N ILE A 245 -16.18 18.99 -5.23
CA ILE A 245 -15.12 19.67 -6.01
C ILE A 245 -15.06 21.15 -5.66
N VAL A 246 -16.19 21.86 -5.68
CA VAL A 246 -16.24 23.30 -5.36
C VAL A 246 -15.72 23.59 -3.96
N LEU A 247 -16.12 22.80 -2.97
CA LEU A 247 -15.67 22.97 -1.59
C LEU A 247 -14.20 22.56 -1.37
N SER A 248 -13.65 21.71 -2.23
CA SER A 248 -12.23 21.30 -2.15
C SER A 248 -11.29 22.24 -2.92
N LEU A 249 -11.81 23.21 -3.67
CA LEU A 249 -10.99 24.23 -4.33
C LEU A 249 -10.31 25.12 -3.28
N GLY A 250 -8.98 25.21 -3.32
CA GLY A 250 -8.23 26.03 -2.37
C GLY A 250 -8.14 25.46 -0.96
N SER A 251 -8.46 24.16 -0.77
CA SER A 251 -8.30 23.49 0.52
C SER A 251 -6.83 23.20 0.85
N SER A 252 -6.52 22.91 2.12
CA SER A 252 -5.15 22.57 2.55
C SER A 252 -4.56 21.38 1.79
N GLU A 253 -5.36 20.36 1.43
CA GLU A 253 -4.87 19.25 0.61
C GLU A 253 -4.38 19.74 -0.76
N SER A 254 -5.14 20.63 -1.41
CA SER A 254 -4.79 21.18 -2.72
C SER A 254 -3.55 22.09 -2.65
N GLU A 255 -3.38 22.86 -1.58
CA GLU A 255 -2.22 23.73 -1.38
C GLU A 255 -0.93 22.93 -1.08
N ILE A 256 -1.05 21.90 -0.23
CA ILE A 256 0.09 21.08 0.21
C ILE A 256 0.54 20.12 -0.88
N TYR A 257 -0.42 19.43 -1.52
CA TYR A 257 -0.12 18.34 -2.43
C TYR A 257 -0.26 18.70 -3.90
N GLY A 258 -0.94 19.79 -4.26
CA GLY A 258 -1.23 20.15 -5.64
C GLY A 258 0.00 20.14 -6.53
N GLU A 259 -0.01 19.24 -7.53
CA GLU A 259 1.06 19.16 -8.51
C GLU A 259 1.14 20.45 -9.33
N LYS A 260 2.25 21.20 -9.16
CA LYS A 260 2.59 22.39 -9.97
C LYS A 260 3.24 22.03 -11.31
N ASP A 261 3.16 20.77 -11.70
CA ASP A 261 3.78 20.25 -12.91
C ASP A 261 2.91 20.52 -14.14
N GLY A 262 3.53 20.71 -15.31
CA GLY A 262 2.79 20.92 -16.55
C GLY A 262 1.88 19.74 -16.90
N LEU A 263 0.67 20.02 -17.42
CA LEU A 263 -0.40 19.06 -17.70
C LEU A 263 0.06 17.79 -18.44
N ILE A 264 0.93 17.93 -19.44
CA ILE A 264 1.45 16.80 -20.24
C ILE A 264 2.26 15.82 -19.36
N TYR A 265 3.07 16.34 -18.43
CA TYR A 265 3.84 15.49 -17.51
C TYR A 265 2.90 14.76 -16.56
N HIS A 266 1.91 15.47 -16.01
CA HIS A 266 0.91 14.89 -15.10
C HIS A 266 0.15 13.73 -15.79
N ILE A 267 -0.34 13.93 -17.01
CA ILE A 267 -0.99 12.88 -17.81
C ILE A 267 -0.04 11.71 -18.08
N SER A 268 1.23 11.97 -18.39
CA SER A 268 2.23 10.91 -18.60
C SER A 268 2.44 10.06 -17.34
N GLN A 269 2.40 10.66 -16.15
CA GLN A 269 2.48 9.93 -14.87
C GLN A 269 1.22 9.10 -14.64
N ILE A 270 0.02 9.65 -14.90
CA ILE A 270 -1.24 8.90 -14.81
C ILE A 270 -1.18 7.64 -15.68
N LEU A 271 -0.77 7.76 -16.95
CA LEU A 271 -0.66 6.61 -17.85
C LEU A 271 0.39 5.60 -17.37
N SER A 272 1.56 6.07 -16.94
CA SER A 272 2.65 5.21 -16.44
C SER A 272 2.24 4.47 -15.15
N ASN A 273 1.54 5.14 -14.25
CA ASN A 273 1.07 4.58 -12.99
C ASN A 273 -0.13 3.66 -13.20
N THR A 274 -0.99 3.93 -14.18
CA THR A 274 -2.09 3.04 -14.59
C THR A 274 -1.54 1.71 -15.11
N MET A 275 -0.52 1.76 -15.98
CA MET A 275 0.14 0.53 -16.45
C MET A 275 0.80 -0.26 -15.32
N THR A 276 1.20 0.41 -14.24
CA THR A 276 1.84 -0.24 -13.08
C THR A 276 0.80 -0.83 -12.12
N ASN A 277 -0.28 -0.11 -11.84
CA ASN A 277 -1.27 -0.49 -10.82
C ASN A 277 -2.46 -1.29 -11.38
N SER A 278 -2.77 -1.17 -12.66
CA SER A 278 -4.00 -1.69 -13.28
C SER A 278 -3.77 -2.39 -14.62
N GLY A 279 -2.54 -2.37 -15.16
CA GLY A 279 -2.25 -2.83 -16.52
C GLY A 279 -2.70 -4.26 -16.81
N ILE A 280 -2.48 -5.19 -15.86
CA ILE A 280 -2.90 -6.59 -16.00
C ILE A 280 -4.43 -6.69 -16.06
N LEU A 281 -5.15 -5.97 -15.19
CA LEU A 281 -6.61 -5.98 -15.18
C LEU A 281 -7.19 -5.39 -16.47
N PHE A 282 -6.59 -4.32 -17.01
CA PHE A 282 -6.98 -3.77 -18.31
C PHE A 282 -6.79 -4.79 -19.43
N LEU A 283 -5.61 -5.41 -19.49
CA LEU A 283 -5.30 -6.40 -20.51
C LEU A 283 -6.27 -7.59 -20.45
N VAL A 284 -6.50 -8.16 -19.27
CA VAL A 284 -7.46 -9.27 -19.10
C VAL A 284 -8.89 -8.85 -19.45
N SER A 285 -9.31 -7.64 -19.06
CA SER A 285 -10.64 -7.11 -19.41
C SER A 285 -10.83 -6.96 -20.92
N ILE A 286 -9.84 -6.38 -21.62
CA ILE A 286 -9.87 -6.19 -23.08
C ILE A 286 -9.93 -7.55 -23.78
N VAL A 287 -9.09 -8.50 -23.34
CA VAL A 287 -9.02 -9.84 -23.91
C VAL A 287 -10.35 -10.59 -23.75
N LEU A 288 -10.83 -10.71 -22.51
CA LEU A 288 -12.08 -11.44 -22.22
C LEU A 288 -13.28 -10.75 -22.88
N GLY A 289 -13.34 -9.41 -22.80
CA GLY A 289 -14.36 -8.61 -23.45
C GLY A 289 -14.38 -8.82 -24.96
N SER A 290 -13.21 -8.86 -25.61
CA SER A 290 -13.10 -9.14 -27.05
C SER A 290 -13.62 -10.54 -27.39
N VAL A 291 -13.22 -11.57 -26.66
CA VAL A 291 -13.67 -12.97 -26.90
C VAL A 291 -15.19 -13.11 -26.75
N VAL A 292 -15.76 -12.49 -25.72
CA VAL A 292 -17.21 -12.47 -25.50
C VAL A 292 -17.93 -11.72 -26.62
N LEU A 293 -17.43 -10.54 -27.01
CA LEU A 293 -18.02 -9.74 -28.09
C LEU A 293 -17.97 -10.45 -29.44
N PHE A 294 -16.86 -11.10 -29.79
CA PHE A 294 -16.75 -11.91 -31.01
C PHE A 294 -17.73 -13.10 -31.01
N SER A 295 -18.05 -13.63 -29.83
CA SER A 295 -19.04 -14.69 -29.67
C SER A 295 -20.51 -14.20 -29.73
N GLN A 296 -20.73 -12.88 -29.71
CA GLN A 296 -22.05 -12.24 -29.73
C GLN A 296 -22.14 -11.19 -30.88
N PRO A 297 -22.11 -11.60 -32.16
CA PRO A 297 -22.04 -10.66 -33.30
C PRO A 297 -23.24 -9.69 -33.37
N ASN A 298 -24.40 -10.09 -32.84
CA ASN A 298 -25.61 -9.25 -32.81
C ASN A 298 -25.71 -8.36 -31.57
N PHE A 299 -24.72 -8.37 -30.67
CA PHE A 299 -24.77 -7.67 -29.37
C PHE A 299 -25.09 -6.18 -29.53
N PHE A 300 -24.35 -5.45 -30.37
CA PHE A 300 -24.56 -4.01 -30.56
C PHE A 300 -25.94 -3.68 -31.13
N ARG A 301 -26.44 -4.48 -32.07
CA ARG A 301 -27.82 -4.30 -32.57
C ARG A 301 -28.85 -4.54 -31.47
N SER A 302 -28.55 -5.46 -30.56
CA SER A 302 -29.46 -5.93 -29.52
C SER A 302 -29.61 -4.91 -28.40
N ILE A 303 -28.52 -4.30 -27.92
CA ILE A 303 -28.55 -3.27 -26.87
C ILE A 303 -29.31 -2.00 -27.27
N PHE A 304 -29.41 -1.70 -28.56
CA PHE A 304 -30.15 -0.55 -29.07
C PHE A 304 -31.55 -0.91 -29.60
N SER A 305 -31.91 -2.18 -29.60
CA SER A 305 -33.24 -2.63 -30.02
C SER A 305 -34.26 -2.55 -28.89
N LYS A 306 -35.55 -2.66 -29.22
CA LYS A 306 -36.63 -2.71 -28.21
C LYS A 306 -36.75 -4.06 -27.51
N ARG A 307 -36.00 -5.08 -27.91
CA ARG A 307 -36.06 -6.42 -27.29
C ARG A 307 -35.36 -6.42 -25.93
N ASP A 308 -35.73 -7.36 -25.06
CA ASP A 308 -34.99 -7.56 -23.82
C ASP A 308 -33.69 -8.31 -24.10
N LEU A 309 -32.63 -7.93 -23.38
CA LEU A 309 -31.33 -8.59 -23.48
C LEU A 309 -31.40 -9.99 -22.87
N THR A 310 -30.68 -10.94 -23.46
CA THR A 310 -30.48 -12.25 -22.83
C THR A 310 -29.58 -12.10 -21.59
N GLU A 311 -29.54 -13.10 -20.71
CA GLU A 311 -28.70 -13.03 -19.49
C GLU A 311 -27.21 -12.83 -19.79
N ASP A 312 -26.72 -13.45 -20.87
CA ASP A 312 -25.33 -13.32 -21.32
C ASP A 312 -25.06 -11.94 -21.92
N GLU A 313 -25.96 -11.40 -22.75
CA GLU A 313 -25.84 -10.03 -23.28
C GLU A 313 -25.91 -8.99 -22.15
N GLY A 314 -26.78 -9.18 -21.16
CA GLY A 314 -26.85 -8.31 -19.98
C GLY A 314 -25.54 -8.34 -19.17
N SER A 315 -24.93 -9.51 -19.05
CA SER A 315 -23.61 -9.67 -18.40
C SER A 315 -22.50 -9.00 -19.23
N THR A 316 -22.50 -9.16 -20.56
CA THR A 316 -21.56 -8.47 -21.47
C THR A 316 -21.68 -6.95 -21.34
N LEU A 317 -22.90 -6.40 -21.40
CA LEU A 317 -23.15 -4.98 -21.24
C LEU A 317 -22.67 -4.46 -19.89
N SER A 318 -22.97 -5.19 -18.81
CA SER A 318 -22.49 -4.86 -17.46
C SER A 318 -20.95 -4.82 -17.43
N GLY A 319 -20.27 -5.79 -18.06
CA GLY A 319 -18.82 -5.80 -18.18
C GLY A 319 -18.27 -4.55 -18.88
N ILE A 320 -18.88 -4.17 -20.02
CA ILE A 320 -18.50 -2.96 -20.77
C ILE A 320 -18.72 -1.69 -19.96
N ILE A 321 -19.87 -1.55 -19.27
CA ILE A 321 -20.17 -0.38 -18.45
C ILE A 321 -19.11 -0.20 -17.37
N PHE A 322 -18.75 -1.27 -16.65
CA PHE A 322 -17.72 -1.20 -15.62
C PHE A 322 -16.33 -0.93 -16.20
N PHE A 323 -15.98 -1.52 -17.34
CA PHE A 323 -14.70 -1.27 -18.03
C PHE A 323 -14.55 0.19 -18.50
N VAL A 324 -15.56 0.74 -19.16
CA VAL A 324 -15.58 2.13 -19.63
C VAL A 324 -15.55 3.09 -18.45
N SER A 325 -16.31 2.79 -17.39
CA SER A 325 -16.28 3.60 -16.17
C SER A 325 -14.91 3.56 -15.49
N ALA A 326 -14.21 2.43 -15.51
CA ALA A 326 -12.84 2.34 -15.00
C ALA A 326 -11.85 3.20 -15.80
N LEU A 327 -11.96 3.23 -17.14
CA LEU A 327 -11.15 4.12 -18.00
C LEU A 327 -11.40 5.60 -17.67
N ALA A 328 -12.66 5.98 -17.48
CA ALA A 328 -13.01 7.34 -17.09
C ALA A 328 -12.52 7.67 -15.66
N GLY A 329 -12.49 6.69 -14.75
CA GLY A 329 -11.89 6.83 -13.43
C GLY A 329 -10.39 7.15 -13.49
N VAL A 330 -9.65 6.54 -14.43
CA VAL A 330 -8.26 6.94 -14.72
C VAL A 330 -8.19 8.39 -15.21
N GLY A 331 -9.13 8.82 -16.06
CA GLY A 331 -9.24 10.22 -16.49
C GLY A 331 -9.50 11.19 -15.34
N ALA A 332 -10.38 10.82 -14.40
CA ALA A 332 -10.71 11.64 -13.22
C ALA A 332 -9.51 11.93 -12.31
N MET A 333 -8.47 11.09 -12.35
CA MET A 333 -7.23 11.32 -11.60
C MET A 333 -6.48 12.58 -12.03
N ALA A 334 -6.78 13.13 -13.21
CA ALA A 334 -6.22 14.41 -13.65
C ALA A 334 -6.65 15.59 -12.76
N ILE A 335 -7.69 15.41 -11.94
CA ILE A 335 -8.18 16.40 -10.97
C ILE A 335 -7.55 16.17 -9.59
N SER A 336 -6.88 15.03 -9.37
CA SER A 336 -6.27 14.70 -8.08
C SER A 336 -5.02 15.54 -7.82
N PRO A 337 -4.86 16.13 -6.62
CA PRO A 337 -3.72 16.98 -6.30
C PRO A 337 -2.39 16.21 -6.32
N ALA A 338 -2.39 14.92 -5.94
CA ALA A 338 -1.21 14.06 -5.99
C ALA A 338 -1.55 12.64 -6.43
N LEU A 339 -0.59 11.95 -7.07
CA LEU A 339 -0.77 10.61 -7.62
C LEU A 339 -0.15 9.52 -6.73
N PHE A 340 -0.93 9.03 -5.76
CA PHE A 340 -0.55 7.87 -4.94
C PHE A 340 -1.16 6.57 -5.52
N PRO A 341 -0.51 5.39 -5.35
CA PRO A 341 -1.04 4.12 -5.84
C PRO A 341 -2.51 3.87 -5.44
N ARG A 342 -2.86 4.20 -4.19
CA ARG A 342 -4.23 4.07 -3.65
C ARG A 342 -5.35 4.70 -4.48
N LEU A 343 -5.07 5.69 -5.34
CA LEU A 343 -6.08 6.26 -6.24
C LEU A 343 -6.67 5.25 -7.22
N TRP A 344 -5.88 4.23 -7.63
CA TRP A 344 -6.33 3.18 -8.54
C TRP A 344 -7.23 2.14 -7.87
N PHE A 345 -7.54 2.27 -6.58
CA PHE A 345 -8.39 1.31 -5.86
C PHE A 345 -9.75 1.13 -6.52
N ALA A 346 -10.51 2.23 -6.70
CA ALA A 346 -11.84 2.17 -7.32
C ALA A 346 -11.77 1.67 -8.78
N VAL A 347 -10.79 2.14 -9.56
CA VAL A 347 -10.54 1.66 -10.93
C VAL A 347 -10.34 0.15 -10.96
N ASN A 348 -9.50 -0.39 -10.07
CA ASN A 348 -9.24 -1.82 -10.01
C ASN A 348 -10.47 -2.62 -9.57
N VAL A 349 -11.27 -2.11 -8.63
CA VAL A 349 -12.55 -2.72 -8.26
C VAL A 349 -13.48 -2.84 -9.47
N LEU A 350 -13.65 -1.76 -10.25
CA LEU A 350 -14.50 -1.79 -11.45
C LEU A 350 -13.95 -2.73 -12.53
N LEU A 351 -12.63 -2.75 -12.75
CA LEU A 351 -12.03 -3.69 -13.71
C LEU A 351 -12.22 -5.14 -13.28
N MET A 352 -12.10 -5.45 -11.98
CA MET A 352 -12.38 -6.78 -11.46
C MET A 352 -13.86 -7.16 -11.66
N ILE A 353 -14.80 -6.24 -11.40
CA ILE A 353 -16.23 -6.48 -11.67
C ILE A 353 -16.46 -6.70 -13.18
N SER A 354 -15.78 -5.93 -14.04
CA SER A 354 -15.81 -6.10 -15.50
C SER A 354 -15.35 -7.50 -15.92
N ILE A 355 -14.20 -7.95 -15.42
CA ILE A 355 -13.66 -9.30 -15.66
C ILE A 355 -14.65 -10.38 -15.22
N LEU A 356 -15.22 -10.24 -14.01
CA LEU A 356 -16.20 -11.20 -13.49
C LEU A 356 -17.46 -11.26 -14.36
N ASN A 357 -17.93 -10.13 -14.89
CA ASN A 357 -19.08 -10.07 -15.80
C ASN A 357 -18.78 -10.70 -17.16
N PHE A 358 -17.61 -10.41 -17.76
CA PHE A 358 -17.19 -11.05 -19.00
C PHE A 358 -17.00 -12.55 -18.83
N LEU A 359 -16.43 -12.98 -17.70
CA LEU A 359 -16.32 -14.39 -17.37
C LEU A 359 -17.69 -15.05 -17.23
N THR A 360 -18.65 -14.41 -16.53
CA THR A 360 -20.02 -14.91 -16.42
C THR A 360 -20.69 -15.02 -17.79
N SER A 361 -20.55 -14.01 -18.67
CA SER A 361 -21.06 -14.06 -20.05
C SER A 361 -20.43 -15.20 -20.85
N TYR A 362 -19.10 -15.34 -20.80
CA TYR A 362 -18.35 -16.42 -21.43
C TYR A 362 -18.86 -17.81 -20.99
N GLN A 363 -19.10 -18.00 -19.69
CA GLN A 363 -19.65 -19.24 -19.16
C GLN A 363 -21.08 -19.52 -19.63
N MET A 364 -21.91 -18.49 -19.79
CA MET A 364 -23.28 -18.63 -20.28
C MET A 364 -23.34 -18.96 -21.78
N LEU A 365 -22.40 -18.45 -22.57
CA LEU A 365 -22.28 -18.73 -24.00
C LEU A 365 -21.77 -20.14 -24.31
N ARG A 366 -21.15 -20.80 -23.33
CA ARG A 366 -20.50 -22.11 -23.47
C ARG A 366 -21.04 -23.14 -22.46
N LYS A 367 -22.33 -23.04 -22.09
CA LYS A 367 -22.96 -23.86 -21.02
C LYS A 367 -22.73 -25.37 -21.16
N ASP A 368 -22.62 -25.89 -22.38
CA ASP A 368 -22.46 -27.31 -22.66
C ASP A 368 -20.98 -27.76 -22.76
N ALA A 369 -20.02 -26.83 -22.65
CA ALA A 369 -18.60 -27.13 -22.71
C ALA A 369 -18.05 -27.39 -21.30
N PHE A 370 -17.65 -28.64 -21.02
CA PHE A 370 -16.93 -29.01 -19.79
C PHE A 370 -15.70 -28.10 -19.53
N PHE A 371 -15.07 -27.64 -20.61
CA PHE A 371 -13.83 -26.85 -20.60
C PHE A 371 -13.96 -25.46 -19.95
N THR A 372 -15.14 -24.84 -19.98
CA THR A 372 -15.33 -23.46 -19.53
C THR A 372 -15.25 -23.32 -18.00
N TYR A 373 -15.67 -24.34 -17.26
CA TYR A 373 -15.45 -24.40 -15.81
C TYR A 373 -14.01 -24.80 -15.46
N THR A 374 -13.34 -25.57 -16.32
CA THR A 374 -11.94 -25.98 -16.15
C THR A 374 -11.00 -24.78 -16.17
N VAL A 375 -11.16 -23.85 -17.12
CA VAL A 375 -10.31 -22.63 -17.18
C VAL A 375 -10.46 -21.81 -15.91
N LEU A 376 -11.70 -21.57 -15.46
CA LEU A 376 -11.95 -20.86 -14.19
C LEU A 376 -11.29 -21.60 -13.01
N ALA A 377 -11.44 -22.93 -12.93
CA ALA A 377 -10.86 -23.74 -11.87
C ALA A 377 -9.33 -23.68 -11.87
N LEU A 378 -8.70 -23.80 -13.03
CA LEU A 378 -7.24 -23.73 -13.18
C LEU A 378 -6.69 -22.35 -12.80
N VAL A 379 -7.32 -21.26 -13.27
CA VAL A 379 -6.92 -19.90 -12.91
C VAL A 379 -7.10 -19.66 -11.41
N THR A 380 -8.22 -20.08 -10.84
CA THR A 380 -8.49 -19.92 -9.40
C THR A 380 -7.51 -20.74 -8.56
N LEU A 381 -7.23 -21.98 -8.94
CA LEU A 381 -6.26 -22.84 -8.29
C LEU A 381 -4.84 -22.25 -8.38
N PHE A 382 -4.45 -21.74 -9.54
CA PHE A 382 -3.16 -21.09 -9.75
C PHE A 382 -3.00 -19.85 -8.86
N LEU A 383 -4.01 -18.96 -8.85
CA LEU A 383 -3.99 -17.78 -7.99
C LEU A 383 -4.00 -18.17 -6.50
N MET A 384 -4.77 -19.18 -6.10
CA MET A 384 -4.76 -19.69 -4.73
C MET A 384 -3.37 -20.21 -4.35
N PHE A 385 -2.74 -20.98 -5.23
CA PHE A 385 -1.40 -21.51 -5.04
C PHE A 385 -0.37 -20.39 -4.85
N LEU A 386 -0.48 -19.30 -5.61
CA LEU A 386 0.37 -18.10 -5.44
C LEU A 386 0.02 -17.28 -4.19
N ALA A 387 -1.23 -17.31 -3.74
CA ALA A 387 -1.70 -16.47 -2.65
C ALA A 387 -1.10 -16.88 -1.30
N ILE A 388 -0.86 -18.17 -1.08
CA ILE A 388 -0.27 -18.70 0.16
C ILE A 388 1.14 -18.10 0.41
N PRO A 389 2.15 -18.29 -0.47
CA PRO A 389 3.47 -17.71 -0.26
C PRO A 389 3.47 -16.18 -0.33
N SER A 390 2.61 -15.56 -1.16
CA SER A 390 2.44 -14.10 -1.20
C SER A 390 1.97 -13.56 0.15
N TYR A 391 0.93 -14.14 0.73
CA TYR A 391 0.42 -13.77 2.05
C TYR A 391 1.49 -13.90 3.14
N HIS A 392 2.20 -15.03 3.17
CA HIS A 392 3.26 -15.25 4.15
C HIS A 392 4.40 -14.23 4.01
N TYR A 393 4.77 -13.92 2.77
CA TYR A 393 5.77 -12.91 2.46
C TYR A 393 5.40 -11.52 3.01
N HIS A 394 4.21 -11.02 2.66
CA HIS A 394 3.75 -9.69 3.06
C HIS A 394 3.50 -9.60 4.58
N LEU A 395 2.97 -10.67 5.19
CA LEU A 395 2.80 -10.73 6.65
C LEU A 395 4.15 -10.68 7.39
N ASN A 396 5.16 -11.38 6.89
CA ASN A 396 6.50 -11.34 7.47
C ASN A 396 7.20 -9.99 7.26
N ASN A 397 6.92 -9.28 6.16
CA ASN A 397 7.36 -7.91 5.96
C ASN A 397 6.72 -6.95 6.98
N LEU A 398 5.44 -7.19 7.33
CA LEU A 398 4.67 -6.35 8.23
C LEU A 398 5.04 -6.52 9.71
N LYS A 399 5.35 -7.76 10.17
CA LYS A 399 5.65 -8.08 11.58
C LYS A 399 6.73 -7.17 12.22
N PRO A 400 7.89 -6.87 11.59
CA PRO A 400 8.87 -5.94 12.12
C PRO A 400 8.34 -4.53 12.37
N PHE A 401 7.42 -4.03 11.54
CA PHE A 401 6.80 -2.72 11.72
C PHE A 401 5.83 -2.74 12.90
N TYR A 402 5.06 -3.83 13.05
CA TYR A 402 4.20 -4.02 14.21
C TYR A 402 4.99 -4.11 15.51
N ASN A 403 6.18 -4.71 15.51
CA ASN A 403 7.07 -4.73 16.67
C ASN A 403 7.49 -3.30 17.10
N VAL A 404 7.73 -2.40 16.15
CA VAL A 404 8.00 -0.97 16.45
C VAL A 404 6.77 -0.33 17.10
N PHE A 405 5.58 -0.48 16.50
CA PHE A 405 4.34 0.05 17.05
C PHE A 405 4.05 -0.48 18.47
N TYR A 406 4.22 -1.79 18.68
CA TYR A 406 4.08 -2.43 19.98
C TYR A 406 5.09 -1.89 21.01
N THR A 407 6.33 -1.66 20.59
CA THR A 407 7.35 -1.04 21.44
C THR A 407 6.92 0.36 21.89
N HIS A 408 6.32 1.15 20.99
CA HIS A 408 5.83 2.49 21.33
C HIS A 408 4.71 2.44 22.34
N GLU A 409 3.75 1.53 22.15
CA GLU A 409 2.66 1.31 23.09
C GLU A 409 3.18 1.00 24.50
N LYS A 410 4.18 0.12 24.61
CA LYS A 410 4.81 -0.23 25.88
C LYS A 410 5.55 0.93 26.53
N LEU A 411 6.40 1.62 25.78
CA LEU A 411 7.17 2.75 26.29
C LEU A 411 6.27 3.89 26.76
N ALA A 412 5.19 4.18 26.02
CA ALA A 412 4.18 5.13 26.42
C ALA A 412 3.45 4.71 27.71
N LYS A 413 3.04 3.44 27.81
CA LYS A 413 2.40 2.89 29.01
C LYS A 413 3.34 2.98 30.23
N GLU A 414 4.62 2.65 30.08
CA GLU A 414 5.62 2.74 31.15
C GLU A 414 5.90 4.19 31.56
N ALA A 415 6.05 5.10 30.59
CA ALA A 415 6.28 6.51 30.85
C ALA A 415 5.13 7.14 31.66
N ARG A 416 3.88 6.83 31.32
CA ARG A 416 2.71 7.28 32.08
C ARG A 416 2.70 6.74 33.50
N LYS A 417 3.02 5.46 33.69
CA LYS A 417 3.12 4.85 35.03
C LYS A 417 4.21 5.47 35.90
N THR A 418 5.31 5.90 35.29
CA THR A 418 6.49 6.44 35.97
C THR A 418 6.51 7.97 36.03
N GLY A 419 5.49 8.66 35.51
CA GLY A 419 5.42 10.12 35.47
C GLY A 419 6.45 10.78 34.54
N LYS A 420 7.07 10.03 33.62
CA LYS A 420 8.04 10.59 32.66
C LYS A 420 7.33 11.45 31.63
N GLN A 421 7.80 12.69 31.48
CA GLN A 421 7.21 13.66 30.57
C GLN A 421 7.63 13.45 29.11
N VAL A 422 8.87 13.00 28.89
CA VAL A 422 9.45 12.76 27.55
C VAL A 422 9.62 11.27 27.32
N VAL A 423 9.09 10.77 26.20
CA VAL A 423 9.26 9.38 25.76
C VAL A 423 10.14 9.33 24.53
N ARG A 424 11.22 8.56 24.63
CA ARG A 424 12.12 8.29 23.51
C ARG A 424 11.68 7.02 22.82
N MET A 425 11.42 7.10 21.51
CA MET A 425 10.85 6.01 20.73
C MET A 425 11.70 5.72 19.48
N PRO A 426 11.88 4.44 19.11
CA PRO A 426 12.59 4.09 17.88
C PRO A 426 11.84 4.57 16.63
N GLY A 427 12.57 4.81 15.54
CA GLY A 427 11.96 5.14 14.26
C GLY A 427 11.37 3.93 13.58
N ILE A 428 10.25 4.12 12.89
CA ILE A 428 9.73 3.09 12.00
C ILE A 428 10.61 2.97 10.75
N GLN A 429 10.72 1.75 10.24
CA GLN A 429 11.42 1.51 8.98
C GLN A 429 10.61 2.13 7.83
N ILE A 430 11.26 2.48 6.73
CA ILE A 430 10.51 2.92 5.56
C ILE A 430 10.00 1.68 4.83
N ALA A 431 8.69 1.63 4.61
CA ALA A 431 8.06 0.55 3.87
C ALA A 431 8.18 0.77 2.36
N ASP A 432 8.57 -0.29 1.66
CA ASP A 432 8.61 -0.40 0.19
C ASP A 432 7.60 -1.41 -0.37
N ASP A 433 6.82 -2.03 0.53
CA ASP A 433 5.78 -3.00 0.22
C ASP A 433 4.40 -2.35 0.10
N LEU A 434 3.72 -2.57 -1.02
CA LEU A 434 2.36 -2.07 -1.25
C LEU A 434 1.34 -2.66 -0.28
N TYR A 435 1.63 -3.78 0.38
CA TYR A 435 0.80 -4.39 1.42
C TYR A 435 1.09 -3.83 2.82
N ASN A 436 2.10 -2.98 2.96
CA ASN A 436 2.48 -2.42 4.24
C ASN A 436 1.82 -1.04 4.44
N PRO A 437 1.00 -0.85 5.50
CA PRO A 437 0.23 0.38 5.73
C PRO A 437 1.11 1.59 6.02
N TYR A 438 2.38 1.37 6.40
CA TYR A 438 3.33 2.45 6.69
C TYR A 438 3.97 3.03 5.42
N MET A 439 3.66 2.48 4.23
CA MET A 439 4.20 2.95 2.97
C MET A 439 3.66 4.34 2.62
N GLY A 440 4.55 5.33 2.58
CA GLY A 440 4.19 6.71 2.23
C GLY A 440 3.45 7.47 3.32
N THR A 441 3.42 6.96 4.56
CA THR A 441 2.76 7.61 5.70
C THR A 441 3.77 8.23 6.66
N PRO A 442 3.56 9.47 7.16
CA PRO A 442 4.37 10.01 8.25
C PRO A 442 4.18 9.21 9.56
N TYR A 443 5.23 9.15 10.38
CA TYR A 443 5.21 8.45 11.68
C TYR A 443 5.95 9.23 12.78
N ILE A 444 7.20 8.91 13.13
CA ILE A 444 8.02 9.74 14.03
C ILE A 444 9.15 10.39 13.22
N MET A 445 9.35 11.69 13.43
CA MET A 445 10.32 12.52 12.72
C MET A 445 11.43 13.02 13.64
N THR A 446 12.60 13.33 13.08
CA THR A 446 13.72 14.03 13.73
C THR A 446 13.50 15.53 13.75
N GLY A 447 13.98 16.22 14.79
CA GLY A 447 13.91 17.68 14.91
C GLY A 447 13.24 18.12 16.21
N ASN A 448 12.79 19.37 16.27
CA ASN A 448 12.06 19.91 17.42
C ASN A 448 10.64 19.28 17.49
N PRO A 449 10.33 18.42 18.47
CA PRO A 449 9.08 17.66 18.49
C PRO A 449 7.82 18.52 18.50
N LYS A 450 7.88 19.72 19.10
CA LYS A 450 6.76 20.67 19.16
C LYS A 450 6.46 21.36 17.82
N LYS A 451 7.34 21.19 16.83
CA LYS A 451 7.15 21.64 15.44
C LYS A 451 7.01 20.47 14.46
N LEU A 452 6.87 19.24 14.98
CA LEU A 452 6.68 18.03 14.18
C LEU A 452 5.26 17.53 14.38
N TRP A 453 4.46 17.64 13.32
CA TRP A 453 3.03 17.33 13.33
C TRP A 453 2.75 15.92 13.87
N SER A 454 3.47 14.92 13.36
CA SER A 454 3.22 13.53 13.73
C SER A 454 3.67 13.21 15.15
N ASN A 455 4.82 13.74 15.61
CA ASN A 455 5.27 13.58 17.00
C ASN A 455 4.29 14.22 17.99
N THR A 456 3.71 15.38 17.62
CA THR A 456 2.74 16.10 18.45
C THR A 456 1.46 15.29 18.65
N TRP A 457 0.88 14.77 17.58
CA TRP A 457 -0.32 13.93 17.66
C TRP A 457 -0.07 12.57 18.31
N MET A 458 1.11 11.97 18.09
CA MET A 458 1.50 10.76 18.81
C MET A 458 1.65 11.00 20.31
N ALA A 459 2.23 12.13 20.73
CA ALA A 459 2.35 12.48 22.14
C ALA A 459 0.95 12.64 22.78
N ALA A 460 0.05 13.35 22.10
CA ALA A 460 -1.35 13.50 22.51
C ALA A 460 -2.05 12.15 22.66
N TYR A 461 -2.01 11.31 21.63
CA TYR A 461 -2.64 9.99 21.62
C TYR A 461 -2.12 9.07 22.74
N TRP A 462 -0.81 9.09 22.96
CA TRP A 462 -0.19 8.27 24.01
C TRP A 462 -0.34 8.86 25.43
N GLY A 463 -0.84 10.09 25.55
CA GLY A 463 -1.02 10.78 26.83
C GLY A 463 0.30 11.13 27.51
N VAL A 464 1.29 11.61 26.74
CA VAL A 464 2.61 12.03 27.22
C VAL A 464 2.92 13.44 26.71
N GLN A 465 3.82 14.17 27.37
CA GLN A 465 4.10 15.57 27.00
C GLN A 465 4.89 15.68 25.70
N GLU A 466 5.85 14.79 25.47
CA GLU A 466 6.72 14.84 24.31
C GLU A 466 7.16 13.46 23.82
N VAL A 467 7.17 13.26 22.50
CA VAL A 467 7.71 12.07 21.83
C VAL A 467 8.93 12.48 21.00
N GLN A 468 10.08 11.87 21.31
CA GLN A 468 11.35 12.09 20.63
C GLN A 468 11.81 10.83 19.90
N LEU A 469 12.35 11.01 18.70
CA LEU A 469 13.01 9.92 17.98
C LEU A 469 14.33 9.55 18.66
N ASP A 470 14.48 8.28 19.04
CA ASP A 470 15.74 7.70 19.50
C ASP A 470 15.90 6.28 18.96
N ASN A 471 16.71 6.15 17.91
CA ASN A 471 16.98 4.86 17.27
C ASN A 471 17.89 3.93 18.08
N ASN A 472 18.40 4.37 19.25
CA ASN A 472 19.15 3.50 20.16
C ASN A 472 18.22 2.66 21.05
N VAL A 473 16.93 3.01 21.10
CA VAL A 473 15.94 2.24 21.87
C VAL A 473 15.74 0.88 21.21
N ALA A 474 15.89 -0.19 22.00
CA ALA A 474 15.73 -1.54 21.51
C ALA A 474 14.26 -1.83 21.15
N ILE A 475 14.05 -2.36 19.95
CA ILE A 475 12.72 -2.80 19.48
C ILE A 475 12.36 -4.09 20.20
N GLN A 476 11.20 -4.11 20.84
CA GLN A 476 10.63 -5.29 21.49
C GLN A 476 9.80 -6.11 20.51
N THR A 477 9.91 -7.43 20.57
CA THR A 477 9.08 -8.34 19.78
C THR A 477 7.68 -8.46 20.39
N SER A 478 6.66 -8.31 19.56
CA SER A 478 5.27 -8.52 19.97
C SER A 478 5.00 -10.00 20.29
N PRO A 479 4.25 -10.33 21.36
CA PRO A 479 3.83 -11.69 21.65
C PRO A 479 2.71 -12.16 20.71
N GLN A 480 2.20 -11.29 19.83
CA GLN A 480 1.12 -11.61 18.92
C GLN A 480 1.51 -12.71 17.94
N GLN A 481 0.74 -13.79 17.95
CA GLN A 481 0.94 -14.95 17.06
C GLN A 481 -0.08 -14.97 15.93
N ASN A 482 0.30 -15.69 14.87
CA ASN A 482 -0.60 -15.99 13.77
C ASN A 482 -1.77 -16.88 14.26
N ILE A 483 -2.89 -16.85 13.55
CA ILE A 483 -3.95 -17.84 13.77
C ILE A 483 -3.39 -19.21 13.37
N ARG A 484 -3.47 -20.21 14.26
CA ARG A 484 -2.82 -21.53 14.10
C ARG A 484 -3.02 -22.17 12.72
N VAL A 485 -4.23 -22.09 12.18
CA VAL A 485 -4.57 -22.66 10.86
C VAL A 485 -3.71 -22.07 9.73
N ILE A 486 -3.35 -20.79 9.80
CA ILE A 486 -2.50 -20.15 8.79
C ILE A 486 -1.10 -20.75 8.81
N ASP A 487 -0.52 -20.94 10.00
CA ASP A 487 0.80 -21.57 10.13
C ASP A 487 0.76 -23.02 9.68
N SER A 488 -0.32 -23.77 10.00
CA SER A 488 -0.49 -25.14 9.52
C SER A 488 -0.54 -25.23 8.00
N ILE A 489 -1.29 -24.35 7.34
CA ILE A 489 -1.37 -24.30 5.86
C ILE A 489 -0.02 -23.92 5.26
N GLN A 490 0.67 -22.94 5.84
CA GLN A 490 2.00 -22.53 5.36
C GLN A 490 3.02 -23.67 5.50
N ASN A 491 3.06 -24.35 6.65
CA ASN A 491 3.98 -25.47 6.88
C ASN A 491 3.69 -26.62 5.91
N TRP A 492 2.40 -26.93 5.66
CA TRP A 492 2.01 -27.91 4.65
C TRP A 492 2.47 -27.49 3.25
N TYR A 493 2.28 -26.21 2.89
CA TYR A 493 2.71 -25.68 1.60
C TYR A 493 4.24 -25.78 1.44
N ASP A 494 5.01 -25.41 2.46
CA ASP A 494 6.47 -25.45 2.43
C ASP A 494 7.00 -26.89 2.39
N ASP A 495 6.38 -27.82 3.11
CA ASP A 495 6.70 -29.26 3.05
C ASP A 495 6.50 -29.82 1.63
N LYS A 496 5.36 -29.53 1.01
CA LYS A 496 4.99 -30.09 -0.31
C LYS A 496 5.64 -29.39 -1.48
N PHE A 497 5.77 -28.07 -1.43
CA PHE A 497 6.15 -27.25 -2.59
C PHE A 497 7.42 -26.39 -2.37
N GLY A 498 7.89 -26.21 -1.14
CA GLY A 498 9.04 -25.35 -0.82
C GLY A 498 10.39 -25.83 -1.38
N LYS A 499 10.49 -27.13 -1.73
CA LYS A 499 11.66 -27.74 -2.37
C LYS A 499 11.68 -27.55 -3.90
N THR A 500 10.54 -27.23 -4.52
CA THR A 500 10.40 -27.16 -5.98
C THR A 500 11.03 -25.87 -6.51
N GLN A 501 12.19 -25.97 -7.17
CA GLN A 501 12.94 -24.81 -7.68
C GLN A 501 12.19 -23.96 -8.72
N LEU A 502 11.21 -24.55 -9.41
CA LEU A 502 10.40 -23.89 -10.45
C LEU A 502 9.73 -22.61 -9.92
N PHE A 503 9.17 -22.66 -8.71
CA PHE A 503 8.40 -21.54 -8.14
C PHE A 503 9.28 -20.48 -7.46
N LYS A 504 10.48 -20.83 -6.99
CA LYS A 504 11.48 -19.84 -6.50
C LYS A 504 11.97 -18.89 -7.61
N LYS A 505 11.78 -19.27 -8.88
CA LYS A 505 12.12 -18.46 -10.06
C LYS A 505 10.99 -17.53 -10.50
N ILE A 506 9.75 -17.75 -10.08
CA ILE A 506 8.60 -16.87 -10.37
C ILE A 506 8.66 -15.65 -9.44
N LYS A 507 9.49 -14.68 -9.82
CA LYS A 507 9.58 -13.38 -9.15
C LYS A 507 8.54 -12.46 -9.76
N LEU A 508 7.38 -12.36 -9.12
CA LEU A 508 6.37 -11.37 -9.46
C LEU A 508 6.65 -10.12 -8.61
N PRO A 509 7.13 -9.00 -9.18
CA PRO A 509 7.47 -7.80 -8.45
C PRO A 509 6.29 -7.29 -7.63
N GLY A 510 6.46 -7.13 -6.32
CA GLY A 510 5.41 -6.68 -5.41
C GLY A 510 4.38 -7.75 -5.01
N ILE A 511 4.56 -9.01 -5.41
CA ILE A 511 3.66 -10.13 -5.09
C ILE A 511 4.38 -11.24 -4.31
N THR A 512 5.62 -11.58 -4.68
CA THR A 512 6.37 -12.67 -4.03
C THR A 512 7.73 -12.27 -3.45
N TYR A 513 8.23 -11.05 -3.74
CA TYR A 513 9.55 -10.60 -3.28
C TYR A 513 9.77 -9.07 -3.42
N GLN A 514 10.39 -8.44 -2.41
CA GLN A 514 10.84 -7.05 -2.42
C GLN A 514 12.09 -6.89 -3.29
N PRO A 515 12.21 -5.84 -4.12
CA PRO A 515 13.45 -5.56 -4.83
C PRO A 515 14.60 -5.35 -3.83
N LYS A 516 15.66 -6.15 -3.95
CA LYS A 516 16.86 -5.96 -3.14
C LYS A 516 17.65 -4.74 -3.64
N TYR A 517 17.38 -3.57 -3.06
CA TYR A 517 18.08 -2.33 -3.40
C TYR A 517 19.48 -2.24 -2.80
N VAL A 518 19.72 -2.81 -1.62
CA VAL A 518 21.07 -2.93 -1.02
C VAL A 518 21.65 -4.29 -1.36
N LEU A 519 22.62 -4.34 -2.27
CA LEU A 519 23.25 -5.58 -2.70
C LEU A 519 24.24 -6.10 -1.65
N SER A 520 25.04 -5.21 -1.06
CA SER A 520 26.00 -5.55 0.01
C SER A 520 26.44 -4.31 0.80
N VAL A 521 26.92 -4.51 2.02
CA VAL A 521 27.65 -3.52 2.82
C VAL A 521 28.97 -4.16 3.22
N LYS A 522 30.11 -3.57 2.84
CA LYS A 522 31.45 -4.11 3.09
C LYS A 522 32.38 -3.02 3.62
N ASN A 523 33.43 -3.40 4.35
CA ASN A 523 34.46 -2.46 4.76
C ASN A 523 35.20 -1.89 3.53
N ASP A 524 35.52 -0.60 3.53
CA ASP A 524 36.32 0.02 2.48
C ASP A 524 37.76 -0.49 2.55
N SER A 525 38.14 -1.36 1.61
CA SER A 525 39.49 -1.93 1.52
C SER A 525 40.54 -0.92 1.02
N ASN A 526 40.14 0.25 0.50
CA ASN A 526 41.02 1.20 -0.20
C ASN A 526 41.14 2.56 0.51
N LYS A 527 41.64 2.58 1.76
CA LYS A 527 42.22 3.80 2.35
C LYS A 527 43.69 3.55 2.72
N GLY A 528 44.54 4.48 2.28
CA GLY A 528 46.01 4.48 2.34
C GLY A 528 46.60 4.47 3.76
N PRO A 529 47.94 4.57 3.87
CA PRO A 529 48.70 4.17 5.06
C PRO A 529 48.30 4.96 6.31
N ALA A 530 48.48 4.31 7.47
CA ALA A 530 48.18 4.86 8.79
C ALA A 530 48.77 6.27 8.98
N ILE A 531 48.00 7.16 9.63
CA ILE A 531 48.49 8.47 10.06
C ILE A 531 49.58 8.23 11.12
N ASN A 532 50.83 8.12 10.67
CA ASN A 532 52.00 7.99 11.52
C ASN A 532 52.56 9.41 11.78
N GLN A 533 51.81 10.21 12.53
CA GLN A 533 52.40 11.43 13.09
C GLN A 533 53.43 11.02 14.16
N LYS A 534 54.73 11.23 13.87
CA LYS A 534 55.78 11.21 14.88
C LYS A 534 55.66 12.50 15.69
N LEU A 535 55.13 12.40 16.92
CA LEU A 535 55.20 13.49 17.88
C LEU A 535 56.60 13.51 18.52
N ASN A 536 57.21 14.69 18.64
CA ASN A 536 58.38 14.91 19.49
C ASN A 536 58.16 16.19 20.30
N ASN A 537 58.86 16.32 21.43
CA ASN A 537 58.75 17.48 22.32
C ASN A 537 59.63 18.68 21.90
N ARG A 538 60.18 18.71 20.67
CA ARG A 538 61.07 19.80 20.21
C ARG A 538 60.37 21.15 20.06
N ASN A 539 59.04 21.16 20.06
CA ASN A 539 58.21 22.36 20.00
C ASN A 539 57.89 22.97 21.37
N LEU A 540 58.36 22.37 22.47
CA LEU A 540 58.24 22.94 23.82
C LEU A 540 59.45 23.81 24.13
N SER A 541 59.23 24.92 24.85
CA SER A 541 60.30 25.86 25.22
C SER A 541 61.35 25.19 26.11
N THR A 542 62.64 25.42 25.82
CA THR A 542 63.78 24.97 26.64
C THR A 542 63.76 25.51 28.07
N LYS A 543 63.00 26.60 28.32
CA LYS A 543 62.79 27.18 29.66
C LYS A 543 61.79 26.42 30.54
N ARG A 544 61.13 25.37 30.02
CA ARG A 544 60.14 24.55 30.76
C ARG A 544 60.48 23.05 30.67
N PRO A 545 61.63 22.60 31.22
CA PRO A 545 62.09 21.21 31.11
C PRO A 545 61.18 20.21 31.82
N TRP A 546 60.29 20.65 32.70
CA TRP A 546 59.29 19.82 33.36
C TRP A 546 58.06 19.52 32.49
N LEU A 547 57.86 20.14 31.32
CA LEU A 547 56.67 19.89 30.50
C LEU A 547 56.91 18.80 29.44
N ARG A 548 55.91 17.94 29.19
CA ARG A 548 55.96 16.89 28.15
C ARG A 548 54.65 16.85 27.37
N ASN A 549 54.71 16.50 26.08
CA ASN A 549 53.52 16.15 25.30
C ASN A 549 53.32 14.64 25.26
N ALA A 550 52.06 14.22 25.19
CA ALA A 550 51.67 12.86 24.82
C ALA A 550 50.66 12.90 23.66
N LEU A 551 50.66 11.84 22.85
CA LEU A 551 49.73 11.67 21.73
C LEU A 551 48.69 10.60 22.08
N ILE A 552 47.45 11.02 22.25
CA ILE A 552 46.30 10.11 22.28
C ILE A 552 46.03 9.64 20.85
N ARG A 553 45.90 8.33 20.67
CA ARG A 553 45.50 7.68 19.42
C ARG A 553 44.18 6.97 19.65
N TYR A 554 43.16 7.38 18.90
CA TYR A 554 41.88 6.70 18.88
C TYR A 554 41.96 5.53 17.91
N VAL A 555 41.81 4.30 18.40
CA VAL A 555 41.93 3.08 17.59
C VAL A 555 40.57 2.39 17.50
N ASP A 556 40.07 2.24 16.27
CA ASP A 556 38.87 1.47 15.98
C ASP A 556 39.14 -0.02 16.16
N VAL A 557 38.47 -0.63 17.13
CA VAL A 557 38.63 -2.06 17.45
C VAL A 557 38.15 -3.01 16.34
N THR A 558 37.34 -2.53 15.40
CA THR A 558 36.76 -3.35 14.33
C THR A 558 37.66 -3.44 13.10
N THR A 559 38.45 -2.41 12.86
CA THR A 559 39.42 -2.35 11.74
C THR A 559 40.87 -2.39 12.21
N ASN A 560 41.11 -2.26 13.51
CA ASN A 560 42.41 -2.11 14.18
C ASN A 560 43.24 -0.92 13.66
N ARG A 561 42.57 0.17 13.24
CA ARG A 561 43.20 1.35 12.63
C ARG A 561 43.06 2.58 13.52
N VAL A 562 44.03 3.51 13.42
CA VAL A 562 43.98 4.82 14.08
C VAL A 562 43.01 5.73 13.32
N VAL A 563 41.95 6.20 13.97
CA VAL A 563 40.87 7.00 13.37
C VAL A 563 40.95 8.49 13.73
N GLY A 564 41.78 8.85 14.70
CA GLY A 564 42.04 10.21 15.11
C GLY A 564 43.20 10.29 16.09
N THR A 565 43.75 11.49 16.27
CA THR A 565 44.80 11.75 17.24
C THR A 565 44.55 13.07 17.95
N GLU A 566 44.87 13.13 19.24
CA GLU A 566 44.76 14.33 20.07
C GLU A 566 46.06 14.51 20.85
N ARG A 567 46.59 15.73 20.88
CA ARG A 567 47.80 16.06 21.62
C ARG A 567 47.42 16.65 22.96
N ILE A 568 47.97 16.08 24.02
CA ILE A 568 47.85 16.60 25.39
C ILE A 568 49.22 16.97 25.92
N SER A 569 49.26 17.91 26.87
CA SER A 569 50.49 18.43 27.48
C SER A 569 50.31 18.56 28.99
N SER A 570 51.29 18.09 29.76
CA SER A 570 51.27 18.15 31.23
C SER A 570 52.71 18.20 31.77
N PRO A 571 52.93 18.68 33.01
CA PRO A 571 54.19 18.44 33.70
C PRO A 571 54.51 16.93 33.80
N ASN A 572 55.80 16.59 33.77
CA ASN A 572 56.29 15.23 33.99
C ASN A 572 55.96 14.77 35.41
N PHE A 573 55.75 13.46 35.56
CA PHE A 573 55.41 12.79 36.81
C PHE A 573 54.06 13.21 37.42
N ASN A 574 53.15 13.75 36.61
CA ASN A 574 51.78 14.08 37.00
C ASN A 574 50.74 13.21 36.30
N HIS A 575 49.65 12.94 37.02
CA HIS A 575 48.44 12.35 36.45
C HIS A 575 47.64 13.40 35.66
N TYR A 576 47.15 13.01 34.50
CA TYR A 576 46.26 13.79 33.66
C TYR A 576 44.95 13.03 33.45
N ASP A 577 43.83 13.69 33.67
CA ASP A 577 42.51 13.11 33.47
C ASP A 577 42.20 12.98 31.96
N ILE A 578 41.96 11.75 31.52
CA ILE A 578 41.57 11.42 30.15
C ILE A 578 40.21 10.71 30.10
N SER A 579 39.43 10.77 31.18
CA SER A 579 38.08 10.19 31.26
C SER A 579 37.11 10.78 30.24
N HIS A 580 37.37 12.01 29.79
CA HIS A 580 36.62 12.72 28.76
C HIS A 580 37.16 12.51 27.33
N ALA A 581 38.21 11.71 27.15
CA ALA A 581 38.80 11.47 25.83
C ALA A 581 37.80 10.76 24.90
N ALA A 582 37.41 11.47 23.84
CA ALA A 582 36.46 10.99 22.84
C ALA A 582 36.80 11.59 21.47
N ILE A 583 36.38 10.88 20.42
CA ILE A 583 36.53 11.35 19.04
C ILE A 583 35.17 11.37 18.35
N SER A 584 34.89 12.45 17.63
CA SER A 584 33.65 12.60 16.88
C SER A 584 33.43 11.42 15.91
N GLY A 585 32.21 10.91 15.85
CA GLY A 585 31.83 9.78 15.00
C GLY A 585 32.09 8.38 15.59
N TYR A 586 32.67 8.26 16.79
CA TYR A 586 32.92 6.97 17.43
C TYR A 586 32.46 6.93 18.88
N GLN A 587 32.05 5.76 19.34
CA GLN A 587 31.75 5.50 20.74
C GLN A 587 33.02 5.05 21.47
N THR A 588 33.42 5.78 22.52
CA THR A 588 34.49 5.38 23.43
C THR A 588 34.05 4.17 24.26
N LEU A 589 34.86 3.11 24.29
CA LEU A 589 34.55 1.91 25.07
C LEU A 589 34.74 2.16 26.58
N ALA A 590 33.94 1.49 27.41
CA ALA A 590 33.95 1.68 28.87
C ALA A 590 35.28 1.28 29.55
N ASN A 591 36.04 0.35 28.95
CA ASN A 591 37.29 -0.19 29.50
C ASN A 591 38.54 0.63 29.13
N ASN A 592 38.37 1.87 28.66
CA ASN A 592 39.50 2.75 28.39
C ASN A 592 40.10 3.32 29.68
N PRO A 593 41.42 3.60 29.70
CA PRO A 593 42.05 4.26 30.84
C PRO A 593 41.41 5.62 31.08
N LYS A 594 41.13 5.94 32.34
CA LYS A 594 40.54 7.23 32.77
C LYS A 594 41.58 8.28 33.16
N SER A 595 42.81 7.86 33.43
CA SER A 595 43.93 8.74 33.75
C SER A 595 45.19 8.28 33.03
N TYR A 596 46.07 9.21 32.70
CA TYR A 596 47.40 8.90 32.17
C TYR A 596 48.49 9.56 33.02
N TYR A 597 49.56 8.82 33.31
CA TYR A 597 50.70 9.33 34.06
C TYR A 597 51.82 9.74 33.09
N PHE A 598 52.18 11.03 33.10
CA PHE A 598 53.23 11.56 32.22
C PHE A 598 54.61 11.15 32.72
N THR A 599 55.47 10.63 31.84
CA THR A 599 56.86 10.32 32.14
C THR A 599 57.82 11.39 31.58
N ASP A 600 59.11 11.23 31.81
CA ASP A 600 60.17 12.06 31.22
C ASP A 600 60.43 11.75 29.73
N SER A 601 59.83 10.69 29.18
CA SER A 601 60.00 10.27 27.78
C SER A 601 59.56 11.35 26.77
N TYR A 602 60.33 11.47 25.69
CA TYR A 602 60.09 12.43 24.62
C TYR A 602 59.02 11.99 23.60
N ASN A 603 58.62 10.71 23.59
CA ASN A 603 57.65 10.16 22.66
C ASN A 603 56.67 9.26 23.40
N GLN A 604 55.64 9.87 23.96
CA GLN A 604 54.61 9.21 24.76
C GLN A 604 53.33 9.03 23.93
N ARG A 605 52.74 7.84 23.99
CA ARG A 605 51.55 7.49 23.21
C ARG A 605 50.52 6.77 24.08
N ILE A 606 49.27 7.19 23.93
CA ILE A 606 48.12 6.62 24.63
C ILE A 606 47.20 6.03 23.57
N THR A 607 46.59 4.88 23.86
CA THR A 607 45.63 4.25 22.95
C THR A 607 44.25 4.25 23.60
N ILE A 608 43.30 4.94 22.98
CA ILE A 608 41.89 4.90 23.35
C ILE A 608 41.15 4.04 22.33
N LYS A 609 40.56 2.94 22.80
CA LYS A 609 39.78 2.02 21.97
C LYS A 609 38.39 2.58 21.74
N VAL A 610 38.02 2.73 20.48
CA VAL A 610 36.73 3.26 20.07
C VAL A 610 36.03 2.29 19.11
N LYS A 611 34.71 2.42 18.97
CA LYS A 611 33.93 1.62 18.02
C LYS A 611 32.98 2.53 17.24
N PRO A 612 32.91 2.41 15.90
CA PRO A 612 31.96 3.18 15.14
C PRO A 612 30.53 2.70 15.48
N PRO A 613 29.59 3.61 15.77
CA PRO A 613 28.21 3.26 16.03
C PRO A 613 27.57 2.64 14.78
N LEU A 614 26.59 1.77 14.99
CA LEU A 614 25.79 1.25 13.89
C LEU A 614 24.85 2.37 13.43
N MET A 615 25.06 2.90 12.23
CA MET A 615 24.25 3.96 11.68
C MET A 615 23.16 3.40 10.79
N ARG A 616 22.00 4.05 10.85
CA ARG A 616 20.89 3.83 9.95
C ARG A 616 20.81 5.01 8.99
N ILE A 617 21.02 4.75 7.70
CA ILE A 617 21.13 5.76 6.67
C ILE A 617 19.95 5.60 5.72
N ASN A 618 19.18 6.67 5.56
CA ASN A 618 18.08 6.75 4.61
C ASN A 618 18.61 7.27 3.29
N VAL A 619 18.50 6.47 2.23
CA VAL A 619 18.87 6.86 0.88
C VAL A 619 17.61 7.14 0.06
N TYR A 620 17.36 8.40 -0.22
CA TYR A 620 16.23 8.87 -1.01
C TYR A 620 16.57 8.80 -2.50
N TYR A 621 15.87 7.94 -3.23
CA TYR A 621 15.94 7.90 -4.68
C TYR A 621 15.00 8.95 -5.26
N ASN A 622 15.57 10.00 -5.85
CA ASN A 622 14.83 11.14 -6.40
C ASN A 622 14.91 11.13 -7.92
N LEU A 623 13.77 11.28 -8.61
CA LEU A 623 13.76 11.33 -10.09
C LEU A 623 14.22 12.70 -10.60
N ILE A 624 15.14 12.72 -11.58
CA ILE A 624 15.43 13.92 -12.37
C ILE A 624 14.62 13.88 -13.68
N LYS A 625 13.97 15.00 -14.03
CA LYS A 625 13.33 15.19 -15.34
C LYS A 625 14.37 15.18 -16.46
N HIS A 626 13.94 14.77 -17.65
CA HIS A 626 14.79 14.55 -18.83
C HIS A 626 15.42 15.83 -19.42
N ASP A 627 15.05 17.02 -18.92
CA ASP A 627 15.43 18.34 -19.45
C ASP A 627 16.42 19.14 -18.61
N LYS A 628 17.12 18.52 -17.65
CA LYS A 628 18.15 19.17 -16.80
C LYS A 628 17.69 20.42 -15.99
N LYS A 629 16.46 20.92 -16.16
CA LYS A 629 15.84 21.94 -15.32
C LYS A 629 15.17 21.26 -14.12
N ILE A 630 15.81 21.41 -12.97
CA ILE A 630 15.33 20.95 -11.67
C ILE A 630 14.17 21.85 -11.27
N ILE A 631 12.94 21.30 -11.14
CA ILE A 631 11.81 22.05 -10.60
C ILE A 631 11.35 21.49 -9.25
N LYS A 632 11.50 20.18 -8.98
CA LYS A 632 11.47 19.55 -7.64
C LYS A 632 11.83 18.06 -7.75
N PRO A 633 12.60 17.48 -6.80
CA PRO A 633 12.85 16.05 -6.77
C PRO A 633 11.60 15.25 -6.37
N THR A 634 11.05 14.43 -7.28
CA THR A 634 10.00 13.45 -6.92
C THR A 634 10.67 12.24 -6.28
N ARG A 635 10.36 11.97 -5.01
CA ARG A 635 10.89 10.81 -4.29
C ARG A 635 10.26 9.52 -4.80
N LEU A 636 11.05 8.68 -5.45
CA LEU A 636 10.63 7.40 -6.05
C LEU A 636 10.63 6.25 -5.06
N ALA A 637 11.66 6.18 -4.22
CA ALA A 637 11.83 5.14 -3.24
C ALA A 637 12.78 5.63 -2.15
N THR A 638 12.74 4.97 -0.99
CA THR A 638 13.77 5.16 0.02
C THR A 638 14.39 3.82 0.36
N VAL A 639 15.72 3.78 0.39
CA VAL A 639 16.49 2.59 0.71
C VAL A 639 17.15 2.82 2.06
N VAL A 640 16.85 1.97 3.03
CA VAL A 640 17.49 2.03 4.35
C VAL A 640 18.74 1.17 4.33
N ILE A 641 19.87 1.75 4.73
CA ILE A 641 21.15 1.07 4.86
C ILE A 641 21.53 1.06 6.33
N THR A 642 21.77 -0.12 6.88
CA THR A 642 22.41 -0.27 8.18
C THR A 642 23.90 -0.52 7.96
N ALA A 643 24.74 0.44 8.35
CA ALA A 643 26.17 0.40 8.10
C ALA A 643 26.95 1.18 9.17
N ARG A 644 28.22 0.87 9.33
CA ARG A 644 29.16 1.60 10.21
C ARG A 644 29.93 2.63 9.40
N SER A 645 30.45 3.66 10.09
CA SER A 645 31.36 4.64 9.48
C SER A 645 32.51 3.95 8.76
N GLY A 646 32.81 4.37 7.54
CA GLY A 646 33.88 3.79 6.71
C GLY A 646 33.49 2.56 5.90
N GLN A 647 32.24 2.06 5.99
CA GLN A 647 31.76 1.00 5.09
C GLN A 647 31.29 1.54 3.74
N ILE A 648 31.26 0.69 2.72
CA ILE A 648 30.70 0.95 1.40
C ILE A 648 29.46 0.09 1.20
N ALA A 649 28.33 0.75 0.99
CA ALA A 649 27.08 0.12 0.56
C ALA A 649 26.99 0.09 -0.97
N THR A 650 26.74 -1.08 -1.53
CA THR A 650 26.47 -1.24 -2.97
C THR A 650 24.97 -1.23 -3.19
N LEU A 651 24.48 -0.22 -3.88
CA LEU A 651 23.08 0.05 -4.15
C LEU A 651 22.70 -0.34 -5.57
N LYS A 652 21.45 -0.75 -5.76
CA LYS A 652 20.83 -1.06 -7.05
C LYS A 652 19.70 -0.05 -7.30
N ALA A 653 19.63 0.47 -8.53
CA ALA A 653 18.54 1.32 -8.95
C ALA A 653 17.23 0.51 -9.06
N PRO A 654 16.06 1.12 -8.83
CA PRO A 654 14.78 0.48 -9.09
C PRO A 654 14.63 0.06 -10.55
N ASN A 655 13.88 -1.03 -10.77
CA ASN A 655 13.54 -1.48 -12.12
C ASN A 655 12.94 -0.32 -12.90
N ARG A 656 13.35 -0.14 -14.16
CA ARG A 656 12.97 0.98 -15.06
C ARG A 656 13.70 2.30 -14.82
N TYR A 657 14.64 2.36 -13.88
CA TYR A 657 15.46 3.53 -13.61
C TYR A 657 16.95 3.18 -13.62
N SER A 658 17.80 4.18 -13.78
CA SER A 658 19.25 4.08 -13.60
C SER A 658 19.74 5.23 -12.74
N PHE A 659 20.93 5.09 -12.17
CA PHE A 659 21.63 6.25 -11.62
C PHE A 659 21.98 7.23 -12.75
N THR A 660 22.31 8.48 -12.39
CA THR A 660 22.65 9.55 -13.36
C THR A 660 23.78 9.20 -14.32
N ASN A 661 24.67 8.29 -13.92
CA ASN A 661 25.76 7.75 -14.75
C ASN A 661 25.32 6.62 -15.70
N GLY A 662 24.02 6.34 -15.84
CA GLY A 662 23.46 5.29 -16.69
C GLY A 662 23.61 3.86 -16.14
N LYS A 663 24.28 3.66 -15.01
CA LYS A 663 24.48 2.33 -14.40
C LYS A 663 23.29 1.93 -13.54
N GLN A 664 23.13 0.61 -13.39
CA GLN A 664 22.12 0.00 -12.51
C GLN A 664 22.59 -0.13 -11.06
N THR A 665 23.87 0.07 -10.78
CA THR A 665 24.46 -0.03 -9.44
C THR A 665 25.31 1.20 -9.11
N MET A 666 25.32 1.57 -7.83
CA MET A 666 26.10 2.68 -7.28
C MET A 666 26.77 2.25 -5.97
N ARG A 667 28.02 2.66 -5.75
CA ARG A 667 28.71 2.46 -4.47
C ARG A 667 28.59 3.74 -3.64
N LEU A 668 27.98 3.63 -2.46
CA LEU A 668 27.81 4.72 -1.52
C LEU A 668 28.74 4.51 -0.32
N LYS A 669 29.65 5.46 -0.10
CA LYS A 669 30.52 5.48 1.07
C LYS A 669 29.77 6.03 2.27
N VAL A 670 29.87 5.35 3.40
CA VAL A 670 29.21 5.70 4.64
C VAL A 670 30.14 6.59 5.47
N ASN A 671 29.75 7.84 5.66
CA ASN A 671 30.46 8.85 6.44
C ASN A 671 29.56 9.37 7.57
N ASP A 672 30.15 9.76 8.70
CA ASP A 672 29.46 10.15 9.96
C ASP A 672 28.56 11.39 9.86
N ALA A 673 28.63 12.16 8.77
CA ALA A 673 28.04 13.49 8.70
C ALA A 673 26.54 13.55 8.32
N SER A 674 25.89 12.44 7.93
CA SER A 674 24.44 12.48 7.64
C SER A 674 23.78 11.11 7.67
N SER A 675 22.68 11.00 8.42
CA SER A 675 21.72 9.91 8.40
C SER A 675 20.88 9.86 7.12
N GLU A 676 20.99 10.88 6.25
CA GLU A 676 20.20 11.01 5.03
C GLU A 676 21.10 11.26 3.81
N ARG A 677 20.76 10.60 2.70
CA ARG A 677 21.46 10.72 1.41
C ARG A 677 20.44 10.82 0.29
N GLU A 678 20.53 11.85 -0.53
CA GLU A 678 19.73 11.94 -1.73
C GLU A 678 20.54 11.42 -2.92
N ILE A 679 19.97 10.46 -3.65
CA ILE A 679 20.54 9.91 -4.87
C ILE A 679 19.56 10.14 -6.00
N GLN A 680 20.07 10.73 -7.06
CA GLN A 680 19.26 11.05 -8.20
C GLN A 680 19.22 9.90 -9.21
N LEU A 681 18.03 9.66 -9.76
CA LEU A 681 17.74 8.63 -10.75
C LEU A 681 17.22 9.25 -12.04
N VAL A 682 17.46 8.55 -13.15
CA VAL A 682 16.94 8.88 -14.47
C VAL A 682 16.07 7.72 -14.96
N LYS A 683 14.93 8.04 -15.58
CA LYS A 683 14.01 7.04 -16.15
C LYS A 683 14.66 6.37 -17.36
N LEU A 684 14.63 5.05 -17.44
CA LEU A 684 15.17 4.34 -18.60
C LEU A 684 14.36 4.66 -19.87
N PRO A 685 14.99 4.64 -21.07
CA PRO A 685 14.30 4.77 -22.35
C PRO A 685 13.16 3.75 -22.49
N LEU A 686 12.06 4.12 -23.17
CA LEU A 686 10.86 3.28 -23.33
C LEU A 686 11.21 1.86 -23.79
N ARG A 687 12.12 1.71 -24.77
CA ARG A 687 12.55 0.41 -25.30
C ARG A 687 13.18 -0.51 -24.23
N LYS A 688 13.96 0.04 -23.29
CA LYS A 688 14.51 -0.73 -22.16
C LYS A 688 13.47 -1.01 -21.07
N ARG A 689 12.44 -0.16 -20.95
CA ARG A 689 11.30 -0.37 -20.04
C ARG A 689 10.35 -1.45 -20.55
N LEU A 690 10.20 -1.62 -21.87
CA LEU A 690 9.40 -2.68 -22.47
C LEU A 690 9.86 -4.09 -22.05
N ASN A 691 11.16 -4.30 -21.87
CA ASN A 691 11.69 -5.56 -21.34
C ASN A 691 11.31 -5.79 -19.87
N ALA A 692 10.99 -4.74 -19.12
CA ALA A 692 10.52 -4.83 -17.74
C ALA A 692 9.02 -5.17 -17.62
N TYR A 693 8.33 -5.37 -18.76
CA TYR A 693 6.95 -5.84 -18.84
C TYR A 693 6.90 -7.26 -19.43
N SER A 694 7.96 -8.07 -19.26
CA SER A 694 8.04 -9.42 -19.81
C SER A 694 6.86 -10.31 -19.44
N GLU A 695 6.27 -10.08 -18.27
CA GLU A 695 5.06 -10.76 -17.77
C GLU A 695 3.84 -10.51 -18.66
N TYR A 696 3.72 -9.33 -19.25
CA TYR A 696 2.64 -9.00 -20.19
C TYR A 696 2.78 -9.78 -21.50
N TYR A 697 4.00 -10.05 -21.98
CA TYR A 697 4.18 -10.86 -23.19
C TYR A 697 3.78 -12.32 -22.96
N TRP A 698 4.09 -12.88 -21.78
CA TRP A 698 3.61 -14.22 -21.42
C TRP A 698 2.10 -14.26 -21.32
N LEU A 699 1.46 -13.22 -20.75
CA LEU A 699 0.01 -13.15 -20.66
C LEU A 699 -0.66 -13.04 -22.04
N ILE A 700 -0.08 -12.26 -22.95
CA ILE A 700 -0.52 -12.18 -24.35
C ILE A 700 -0.36 -13.53 -25.04
N GLY A 701 0.77 -14.22 -24.85
CA GLY A 701 1.00 -15.56 -25.42
C GLY A 701 0.00 -16.59 -24.90
N ALA A 702 -0.22 -16.64 -23.59
CA ALA A 702 -1.22 -17.52 -22.95
C ALA A 702 -2.64 -17.19 -23.42
N THR A 703 -2.93 -15.91 -23.62
CA THR A 703 -4.20 -15.45 -24.17
C THR A 703 -4.42 -15.92 -25.60
N LEU A 704 -3.43 -15.75 -26.48
CA LEU A 704 -3.54 -16.21 -27.87
C LEU A 704 -3.75 -17.72 -27.93
N LEU A 705 -3.01 -18.46 -27.09
CA LEU A 705 -3.22 -19.91 -26.94
C LEU A 705 -4.65 -20.22 -26.48
N TRP A 706 -5.16 -19.51 -25.47
CA TRP A 706 -6.52 -19.71 -24.97
C TRP A 706 -7.58 -19.40 -26.03
N ILE A 707 -7.43 -18.32 -26.81
CA ILE A 707 -8.34 -17.97 -27.91
C ILE A 707 -8.33 -19.07 -28.98
N VAL A 708 -7.13 -19.53 -29.38
CA VAL A 708 -6.99 -20.62 -30.36
C VAL A 708 -7.65 -21.89 -29.85
N MET A 709 -7.44 -22.23 -28.58
CA MET A 709 -8.11 -23.37 -27.94
C MET A 709 -9.62 -23.20 -27.93
N ASP A 710 -10.17 -22.04 -27.54
CA ASP A 710 -11.61 -21.77 -27.54
C ASP A 710 -12.21 -21.91 -28.93
N LEU A 711 -11.55 -21.37 -29.96
CA LEU A 711 -11.99 -21.49 -31.35
C LEU A 711 -12.02 -22.96 -31.80
N ILE A 712 -10.94 -23.71 -31.57
CA ILE A 712 -10.88 -25.15 -31.90
C ILE A 712 -12.00 -25.91 -31.21
N PHE A 713 -12.23 -25.65 -29.91
CA PHE A 713 -13.26 -26.36 -29.16
C PHE A 713 -14.67 -25.95 -29.58
N SER A 714 -14.91 -24.69 -29.92
CA SER A 714 -16.20 -24.24 -30.45
C SER A 714 -16.57 -24.99 -31.75
N VAL A 715 -15.57 -25.27 -32.59
CA VAL A 715 -15.74 -26.05 -33.83
C VAL A 715 -15.99 -27.53 -33.51
N ILE A 716 -15.23 -28.12 -32.59
CA ILE A 716 -15.44 -29.51 -32.16
C ILE A 716 -16.84 -29.69 -31.57
N GLN A 717 -17.28 -28.75 -30.74
CA GLN A 717 -18.58 -28.80 -30.09
C GLN A 717 -19.74 -28.64 -31.08
N ARG A 718 -19.62 -27.72 -32.07
CA ARG A 718 -20.60 -27.65 -33.16
C ARG A 718 -20.72 -28.98 -33.90
N LYS A 719 -19.59 -29.58 -34.28
CA LYS A 719 -19.59 -30.89 -34.96
C LYS A 719 -20.16 -32.02 -34.10
N TRP A 720 -19.94 -31.99 -32.79
CA TRP A 720 -20.50 -33.00 -31.88
C TRP A 720 -22.00 -32.84 -31.71
N ASN A 721 -22.50 -31.61 -31.55
CA ASN A 721 -23.94 -31.33 -31.48
C ASN A 721 -24.63 -31.69 -32.81
N GLU A 722 -24.04 -31.33 -33.95
CA GLU A 722 -24.54 -31.72 -35.28
C GLU A 722 -24.63 -33.24 -35.48
N ARG A 723 -23.74 -34.03 -34.84
CA ARG A 723 -23.83 -35.50 -34.86
C ARG A 723 -24.94 -36.02 -33.95
N LYS A 724 -25.03 -35.46 -32.75
CA LYS A 724 -26.06 -35.83 -31.77
C LYS A 724 -27.47 -35.53 -32.28
N ASP A 725 -27.65 -34.40 -32.97
CA ASP A 725 -28.92 -34.01 -33.59
C ASP A 725 -29.25 -34.84 -34.85
N LYS A 726 -28.27 -35.57 -35.41
CA LYS A 726 -28.49 -36.54 -36.51
C LYS A 726 -28.76 -37.97 -36.03
N GLU A 727 -28.41 -38.28 -34.79
CA GLU A 727 -28.65 -39.58 -34.14
C GLU A 727 -29.95 -39.63 -33.33
N LEU A 728 -30.60 -38.47 -33.14
CA LEU A 728 -31.95 -38.29 -32.59
C LEU A 728 -32.95 -38.06 -33.73
#